data_AF-A0A2P4T2J3-F1
#
_entry.id   AF-A0A2P4T2J3-F1
#
_cell.length_a   1.000
_cell.length_b   1.000
_cell.length_c   1.000
_cell.angle_alpha   90.00
_cell.angle_beta   90.00
_cell.angle_gamma   90.00
#
_symmetry.space_group_name_H-M   'P 1'
#
loop_
_entity.id
_entity.type
_entity.pdbx_description
1 polymer ?
#
loop_
_entity_poly.entity_id
_entity_poly.type
_entity_poly.pdbx_seq_one_letter_code
_entity_poly.pdbx_strand_id
1 'polypeptide(L)'
;GLFSENKEKLINNAITALLSQEGDIAASNAELESQFQAVRRLVASKAGFLAFTQLPKFRERLGMKVVKALKRNNDGVTHAAIDMLCALMCPMHDDYDLRQEQLNKASLLFSKKFLENLLEKFNSHVDHGTGALVISSLLDFLTFALCAPYSETTEGQQFDMLLEMVATNGRTLFKLFQHPSMAIVKGAGLVMKAIIEEGDKEIATKMQDLALSEGALPRHLHTAMFTISTDQRMLTNRQLSRHLVGLWTAENKTAMNLLKRILPPGLLAYLDSTDPVPEKDADRMHVRDNLKIATDQYGKFNKVPEWQRLAGKAAKEVEKFAKEKVDLVLMHWRDRMGIAQKEMMFEEFKLCDFLPRFLQDHARSNLIWNFKTREELRDTLESEMRAFNIDRELGSASVISWNHQEFEVKYECLSEEIKIGDYYLRLLLEEDETEESGAIKKSYEFFNELYHRFLLTPKVNMKCLCLQALAIVYGRCHEEIGPFSDTKYIVGMLERSNVIEAAPDMKRESEKEWYFGNADKERSGPYSFQEMQELWDSGKLTSKTRCWAQGMDGWRPLQVIPQLKWCLLASGQAVLNETDLATLILNMLITMCGYFPSRDQDNAIIRPLPRVKRLLSDSTCLPHITQLLLTFDPILVEKVAILLFHVMQDNPQLPRFYLSGVFFFIMMYTGSNVLPIARFLKYAHTKQAFKSEETKSQDIVQRSILGHVLPEAMVCYLENYEPEKFSEIFLGEFDTPEAIWSNEMRRLMIEKIAAHLADFTPRLQSNTRALYQYCPIPVINYPQLENELFCNIYYLKHLCDTLRFPDWPIKDP
;
A
#
# COMPACT_ATOMS: atom_id res chain seq x y z
N GLY A 1 -26.38 -58.32 -20.44
CA GLY A 1 -27.52 -59.07 -21.00
C GLY A 1 -27.94 -58.43 -22.31
N LEU A 2 -28.54 -59.17 -23.25
CA LEU A 2 -28.70 -58.74 -24.65
C LEU A 2 -29.73 -57.61 -24.91
N PHE A 3 -30.35 -57.03 -23.87
CA PHE A 3 -31.33 -55.94 -24.00
C PHE A 3 -30.96 -54.67 -23.21
N SER A 4 -29.67 -54.45 -22.92
CA SER A 4 -29.22 -53.09 -22.62
C SER A 4 -29.20 -52.29 -23.92
N GLU A 5 -30.12 -51.33 -24.08
CA GLU A 5 -30.00 -50.31 -25.12
C GLU A 5 -28.60 -49.68 -25.08
N ASN A 6 -28.02 -49.41 -26.25
CA ASN A 6 -26.68 -48.83 -26.32
C ASN A 6 -26.73 -47.35 -25.90
N LYS A 7 -26.64 -47.11 -24.59
CA LYS A 7 -26.74 -45.78 -23.96
C LYS A 7 -25.73 -44.80 -24.53
N GLU A 8 -24.53 -45.25 -24.90
CA GLU A 8 -23.51 -44.44 -25.57
C GLU A 8 -24.04 -43.86 -26.90
N LYS A 9 -24.71 -44.68 -27.72
CA LYS A 9 -25.34 -44.21 -28.97
C LYS A 9 -26.47 -43.22 -28.72
N LEU A 10 -27.26 -43.41 -27.66
CA LEU A 10 -28.31 -42.47 -27.26
C LEU A 10 -27.71 -41.11 -26.81
N ILE A 11 -26.65 -41.14 -26.01
CA ILE A 11 -25.93 -39.96 -25.53
C ILE A 11 -25.29 -39.21 -26.71
N ASN A 12 -24.59 -39.91 -27.60
CA ASN A 12 -23.95 -39.32 -28.78
C ASN A 12 -24.98 -38.70 -29.75
N ASN A 13 -26.14 -39.33 -29.93
CA ASN A 13 -27.24 -38.75 -30.70
C ASN A 13 -27.80 -37.48 -30.04
N ALA A 14 -28.02 -37.50 -28.72
CA ALA A 14 -28.53 -36.34 -27.97
C ALA A 14 -27.56 -35.14 -28.00
N ILE A 15 -26.26 -35.40 -27.81
CA ILE A 15 -25.19 -34.40 -27.98
C ILE A 15 -25.22 -33.83 -29.42
N THR A 16 -25.29 -34.70 -30.44
CA THR A 16 -25.32 -34.27 -31.85
C THR A 16 -26.51 -33.35 -32.15
N ALA A 17 -27.69 -33.62 -31.58
CA ALA A 17 -28.89 -32.80 -31.75
C ALA A 17 -28.82 -31.45 -31.02
N LEU A 18 -28.32 -31.44 -29.78
CA LEU A 18 -28.12 -30.19 -29.01
C LEU A 18 -27.06 -29.28 -29.63
N LEU A 19 -26.10 -29.86 -30.36
CA LEU A 19 -25.04 -29.14 -31.08
C LEU A 19 -25.36 -28.83 -32.55
N SER A 20 -26.41 -29.41 -33.15
CA SER A 20 -26.91 -28.98 -34.48
C SER A 20 -27.72 -27.69 -34.41
N GLN A 21 -28.24 -27.33 -33.23
CA GLN A 21 -28.79 -26.00 -32.96
C GLN A 21 -27.63 -25.04 -32.67
N GLU A 22 -27.19 -24.25 -33.64
CA GLU A 22 -25.89 -23.55 -33.60
C GLU A 22 -25.77 -22.36 -32.62
N GLY A 23 -26.54 -22.31 -31.51
CA GLY A 23 -26.57 -21.16 -30.60
C GLY A 23 -27.06 -19.89 -31.31
N ASP A 24 -27.98 -20.08 -32.26
CA ASP A 24 -28.39 -19.06 -33.23
C ASP A 24 -29.10 -17.88 -32.57
N ILE A 25 -29.11 -16.72 -33.23
CA ILE A 25 -29.57 -15.44 -32.65
C ILE A 25 -31.06 -15.53 -32.23
N ALA A 26 -31.85 -16.34 -32.93
CA ALA A 26 -33.27 -16.56 -32.65
C ALA A 26 -33.58 -17.35 -31.35
N ALA A 27 -32.62 -18.10 -30.79
CA ALA A 27 -32.84 -18.86 -29.55
C ALA A 27 -32.86 -17.91 -28.33
N SER A 28 -33.79 -18.10 -27.38
CA SER A 28 -33.80 -17.32 -26.15
C SER A 28 -32.63 -17.67 -25.22
N ASN A 29 -32.31 -16.78 -24.27
CA ASN A 29 -31.24 -17.02 -23.31
C ASN A 29 -31.53 -18.23 -22.41
N ALA A 30 -32.78 -18.40 -21.97
CA ALA A 30 -33.18 -19.53 -21.12
C ALA A 30 -33.10 -20.89 -21.85
N GLU A 31 -33.44 -20.94 -23.14
CA GLU A 31 -33.24 -22.14 -23.97
C GLU A 31 -31.76 -22.46 -24.16
N LEU A 32 -30.92 -21.43 -24.43
CA LEU A 32 -29.49 -21.61 -24.66
C LEU A 32 -28.77 -22.05 -23.36
N GLU A 33 -29.13 -21.48 -22.22
CA GLU A 33 -28.68 -21.92 -20.89
C GLU A 33 -29.09 -23.38 -20.62
N SER A 34 -30.36 -23.72 -20.87
CA SER A 34 -30.88 -25.08 -20.73
C SER A 34 -30.16 -26.08 -21.64
N GLN A 35 -29.77 -25.68 -22.85
CA GLN A 35 -28.98 -26.51 -23.76
C GLN A 35 -27.56 -26.76 -23.21
N PHE A 36 -26.89 -25.76 -22.62
CA PHE A 36 -25.59 -25.98 -21.97
C PHE A 36 -25.71 -26.88 -20.73
N GLN A 37 -26.74 -26.68 -19.90
CA GLN A 37 -27.02 -27.55 -18.75
C GLN A 37 -27.42 -28.98 -19.15
N ALA A 38 -28.03 -29.17 -20.33
CA ALA A 38 -28.26 -30.50 -20.91
C ALA A 38 -26.97 -31.16 -21.40
N VAL A 39 -26.12 -30.43 -22.15
CA VAL A 39 -24.80 -30.93 -22.59
C VAL A 39 -23.93 -31.28 -21.38
N ARG A 40 -23.89 -30.44 -20.34
CA ARG A 40 -23.18 -30.69 -19.08
C ARG A 40 -23.55 -32.02 -18.44
N ARG A 41 -24.85 -32.32 -18.34
CA ARG A 41 -25.35 -33.60 -17.79
C ARG A 41 -25.00 -34.80 -18.68
N LEU A 42 -24.89 -34.62 -20.00
CA LEU A 42 -24.48 -35.67 -20.92
C LEU A 42 -22.96 -35.94 -20.82
N VAL A 43 -22.12 -34.91 -20.78
CA VAL A 43 -20.65 -35.05 -20.66
C VAL A 43 -20.20 -35.49 -19.27
N ALA A 44 -21.01 -35.26 -18.23
CA ALA A 44 -20.81 -35.86 -16.91
C ALA A 44 -20.90 -37.40 -16.89
N SER A 45 -21.39 -38.03 -17.98
CA SER A 45 -21.35 -39.49 -18.16
C SER A 45 -20.10 -39.92 -18.92
N LYS A 46 -19.57 -41.11 -18.60
CA LYS A 46 -18.37 -41.68 -19.24
C LYS A 46 -18.41 -41.64 -20.78
N ALA A 47 -19.56 -42.00 -21.35
CA ALA A 47 -19.79 -41.94 -22.79
C ALA A 47 -19.67 -40.50 -23.35
N GLY A 48 -20.32 -39.52 -22.71
CA GLY A 48 -20.26 -38.12 -23.14
C GLY A 48 -18.89 -37.47 -22.94
N PHE A 49 -18.17 -37.85 -21.87
CA PHE A 49 -16.81 -37.38 -21.59
C PHE A 49 -15.80 -37.85 -22.66
N LEU A 50 -15.89 -39.13 -23.07
CA LEU A 50 -15.13 -39.71 -24.19
C LEU A 50 -15.54 -39.08 -25.54
N ALA A 51 -16.84 -38.88 -25.75
CA ALA A 51 -17.41 -38.36 -26.99
C ALA A 51 -16.82 -37.01 -27.41
N PHE A 52 -16.41 -36.14 -26.47
CA PHE A 52 -15.80 -34.84 -26.79
C PHE A 52 -14.56 -34.92 -27.71
N THR A 53 -13.88 -36.08 -27.72
CA THR A 53 -12.71 -36.31 -28.58
C THR A 53 -12.95 -37.33 -29.69
N GLN A 54 -13.96 -38.19 -29.54
CA GLN A 54 -14.24 -39.31 -30.44
C GLN A 54 -15.40 -39.04 -31.41
N LEU A 55 -16.34 -38.14 -31.06
CA LEU A 55 -17.51 -37.82 -31.88
C LEU A 55 -17.18 -36.73 -32.91
N PRO A 56 -17.32 -36.99 -34.23
CA PRO A 56 -17.00 -36.01 -35.26
C PRO A 56 -17.74 -34.68 -35.09
N LYS A 57 -17.02 -33.58 -35.29
CA LYS A 57 -17.53 -32.18 -35.21
C LYS A 57 -18.07 -31.73 -33.84
N PHE A 58 -17.94 -32.52 -32.77
CA PHE A 58 -18.35 -32.10 -31.42
C PHE A 58 -17.56 -30.85 -30.99
N ARG A 59 -16.23 -30.94 -30.93
CA ARG A 59 -15.34 -29.82 -30.53
C ARG A 59 -15.64 -28.52 -31.29
N GLU A 60 -15.74 -28.61 -32.61
CA GLU A 60 -16.02 -27.51 -33.54
C GLU A 60 -17.36 -26.82 -33.22
N ARG A 61 -18.44 -27.59 -33.17
CA ARG A 61 -19.79 -27.08 -32.90
C ARG A 61 -19.93 -26.54 -31.49
N LEU A 62 -19.33 -27.21 -30.50
CA LEU A 62 -19.33 -26.73 -29.11
C LEU A 62 -18.58 -25.40 -29.00
N GLY A 63 -17.36 -25.31 -29.56
CA GLY A 63 -16.56 -24.08 -29.56
C GLY A 63 -17.29 -22.90 -30.21
N MET A 64 -17.91 -23.11 -31.38
CA MET A 64 -18.73 -22.08 -32.04
C MET A 64 -19.94 -21.68 -31.17
N LYS A 65 -20.65 -22.64 -30.57
CA LYS A 65 -21.81 -22.39 -29.70
C LYS A 65 -21.42 -21.60 -28.45
N VAL A 66 -20.29 -21.94 -27.81
CA VAL A 66 -19.74 -21.22 -26.64
C VAL A 66 -19.31 -19.80 -27.03
N VAL A 67 -18.58 -19.62 -28.13
CA VAL A 67 -18.14 -18.28 -28.57
C VAL A 67 -19.32 -17.39 -28.98
N LYS A 68 -20.37 -17.93 -29.59
CA LYS A 68 -21.65 -17.20 -29.82
C LYS A 68 -22.34 -16.85 -28.49
N ALA A 69 -22.37 -17.77 -27.53
CA ALA A 69 -23.00 -17.57 -26.22
C ALA A 69 -22.31 -16.50 -25.37
N LEU A 70 -20.98 -16.53 -25.27
CA LEU A 70 -20.19 -15.54 -24.52
C LEU A 70 -20.39 -14.11 -25.04
N LYS A 71 -20.64 -13.94 -26.34
CA LYS A 71 -20.94 -12.64 -26.98
C LYS A 71 -22.33 -12.08 -26.65
N ARG A 72 -23.23 -12.86 -26.04
CA ARG A 72 -24.57 -12.37 -25.64
C ARG A 72 -24.56 -11.54 -24.34
N ASN A 73 -23.43 -11.47 -23.63
CA ASN A 73 -23.27 -10.72 -22.38
C ASN A 73 -24.42 -10.94 -21.37
N ASN A 74 -24.78 -12.21 -21.17
CA ASN A 74 -25.76 -12.65 -20.19
C ASN A 74 -25.10 -13.63 -19.21
N ASP A 75 -25.12 -13.30 -17.92
CA ASP A 75 -24.40 -14.03 -16.87
C ASP A 75 -24.85 -15.48 -16.73
N GLY A 76 -26.15 -15.78 -16.83
CA GLY A 76 -26.69 -17.15 -16.73
C GLY A 76 -26.19 -18.06 -17.87
N VAL A 77 -26.34 -17.59 -19.11
CA VAL A 77 -25.80 -18.27 -20.31
C VAL A 77 -24.28 -18.40 -20.25
N THR A 78 -23.58 -17.37 -19.77
CA THR A 78 -22.11 -17.36 -19.64
C THR A 78 -21.63 -18.38 -18.61
N HIS A 79 -22.23 -18.38 -17.41
CA HIS A 79 -21.95 -19.34 -16.35
C HIS A 79 -22.26 -20.77 -16.80
N ALA A 80 -23.44 -21.04 -17.37
CA ALA A 80 -23.81 -22.37 -17.83
C ALA A 80 -22.88 -22.90 -18.95
N ALA A 81 -22.40 -22.02 -19.83
CA ALA A 81 -21.39 -22.38 -20.83
C ALA A 81 -20.05 -22.77 -20.19
N ILE A 82 -19.58 -22.02 -19.19
CA ILE A 82 -18.27 -22.25 -18.54
C ILE A 82 -18.33 -23.46 -17.60
N ASP A 83 -19.39 -23.61 -16.81
CA ASP A 83 -19.69 -24.79 -15.97
C ASP A 83 -19.79 -26.10 -16.79
N MET A 84 -20.28 -26.00 -18.04
CA MET A 84 -20.24 -27.11 -19.00
C MET A 84 -18.81 -27.44 -19.48
N LEU A 85 -17.93 -26.44 -19.67
CA LEU A 85 -16.51 -26.67 -19.98
C LEU A 85 -15.77 -27.29 -18.78
N CYS A 86 -16.06 -26.86 -17.56
CA CYS A 86 -15.49 -27.45 -16.35
C CYS A 86 -15.80 -28.95 -16.25
N ALA A 87 -17.03 -29.37 -16.58
CA ALA A 87 -17.43 -30.78 -16.65
C ALA A 87 -16.78 -31.58 -17.81
N LEU A 88 -16.04 -30.92 -18.72
CA LEU A 88 -15.15 -31.56 -19.69
C LEU A 88 -13.69 -31.61 -19.22
N MET A 89 -13.27 -30.74 -18.31
CA MET A 89 -11.89 -30.70 -17.77
C MET A 89 -11.70 -31.56 -16.52
N CYS A 90 -12.76 -31.93 -15.81
CA CYS A 90 -12.70 -32.88 -14.70
C CYS A 90 -13.82 -33.93 -14.87
N PRO A 91 -13.53 -35.26 -14.83
CA PRO A 91 -14.55 -36.29 -14.92
C PRO A 91 -15.52 -36.23 -13.73
N MET A 92 -16.82 -36.23 -14.02
CA MET A 92 -17.88 -36.15 -13.00
C MET A 92 -18.45 -37.53 -12.62
N HIS A 93 -17.64 -38.59 -12.70
CA HIS A 93 -18.06 -39.98 -12.56
C HIS A 93 -16.95 -40.88 -11.99
N ASP A 94 -17.32 -41.95 -11.28
CA ASP A 94 -16.40 -42.86 -10.56
C ASP A 94 -15.37 -43.57 -11.47
N ASP A 95 -15.67 -43.67 -12.76
CA ASP A 95 -14.86 -44.37 -13.77
C ASP A 95 -13.87 -43.39 -14.45
N TYR A 96 -13.12 -42.64 -13.62
CA TYR A 96 -12.10 -41.66 -14.03
C TYR A 96 -11.14 -42.20 -15.10
N ASP A 97 -10.79 -41.34 -16.06
CA ASP A 97 -9.78 -41.61 -17.09
C ASP A 97 -8.88 -40.39 -17.28
N LEU A 98 -7.66 -40.47 -16.73
CA LEU A 98 -6.69 -39.38 -16.78
C LEU A 98 -6.19 -39.08 -18.20
N ARG A 99 -6.15 -40.08 -19.10
CA ARG A 99 -5.73 -39.88 -20.48
C ARG A 99 -6.82 -39.20 -21.30
N GLN A 100 -8.09 -39.54 -21.05
CA GLN A 100 -9.21 -38.81 -21.64
C GLN A 100 -9.32 -37.38 -21.09
N GLU A 101 -9.08 -37.18 -19.79
CA GLU A 101 -9.03 -35.84 -19.16
C GLU A 101 -7.97 -34.95 -19.83
N GLN A 102 -6.76 -35.48 -20.03
CA GLN A 102 -5.68 -34.80 -20.76
C GLN A 102 -6.08 -34.46 -22.20
N LEU A 103 -6.70 -35.38 -22.95
CA LEU A 103 -7.14 -35.11 -24.32
C LEU A 103 -8.28 -34.07 -24.39
N ASN A 104 -9.11 -33.96 -23.35
CA ASN A 104 -10.12 -32.91 -23.24
C ASN A 104 -9.45 -31.55 -22.99
N LYS A 105 -8.58 -31.44 -21.97
CA LYS A 105 -7.84 -30.19 -21.65
C LYS A 105 -7.02 -29.70 -22.83
N ALA A 106 -6.25 -30.60 -23.46
CA ALA A 106 -5.45 -30.31 -24.65
C ALA A 106 -6.27 -29.72 -25.81
N SER A 107 -7.57 -30.03 -25.89
CA SER A 107 -8.48 -29.51 -26.91
C SER A 107 -9.16 -28.19 -26.52
N LEU A 108 -9.24 -27.88 -25.23
CA LEU A 108 -9.94 -26.71 -24.68
C LEU A 108 -9.01 -25.52 -24.48
N LEU A 109 -7.77 -25.76 -24.03
CA LEU A 109 -6.77 -24.73 -23.76
C LEU A 109 -5.92 -24.36 -25.00
N PHE A 110 -6.13 -25.04 -26.13
CA PHE A 110 -5.37 -24.86 -27.38
C PHE A 110 -5.42 -23.43 -27.96
N SER A 111 -6.52 -22.71 -27.76
CA SER A 111 -6.74 -21.40 -28.39
C SER A 111 -6.44 -20.26 -27.41
N LYS A 112 -5.24 -19.67 -27.52
CA LYS A 112 -4.85 -18.48 -26.74
C LYS A 112 -5.94 -17.39 -26.77
N LYS A 113 -6.44 -17.07 -27.97
CA LYS A 113 -7.49 -16.07 -28.15
C LYS A 113 -8.80 -16.42 -27.45
N PHE A 114 -9.15 -17.70 -27.31
CA PHE A 114 -10.33 -18.09 -26.52
C PHE A 114 -10.10 -17.83 -25.02
N LEU A 115 -8.92 -18.18 -24.51
CA LEU A 115 -8.53 -17.92 -23.12
C LEU A 115 -8.44 -16.42 -22.80
N GLU A 116 -7.93 -15.60 -23.71
CA GLU A 116 -7.93 -14.13 -23.61
C GLU A 116 -9.36 -13.58 -23.39
N ASN A 117 -10.34 -14.04 -24.18
CA ASN A 117 -11.75 -13.62 -24.03
C ASN A 117 -12.38 -14.10 -22.69
N LEU A 118 -11.92 -15.22 -22.11
CA LEU A 118 -12.38 -15.69 -20.81
C LEU A 118 -11.77 -14.84 -19.67
N LEU A 119 -10.50 -14.50 -19.75
CA LEU A 119 -9.81 -13.65 -18.75
C LEU A 119 -10.26 -12.18 -18.83
N GLU A 120 -10.59 -11.66 -20.01
CA GLU A 120 -11.21 -10.35 -20.16
C GLU A 120 -12.58 -10.28 -19.44
N LYS A 121 -13.41 -11.32 -19.60
CA LYS A 121 -14.68 -11.44 -18.86
C LYS A 121 -14.49 -11.64 -17.36
N PHE A 122 -13.47 -12.39 -16.96
CA PHE A 122 -13.08 -12.55 -15.56
C PHE A 122 -12.76 -11.18 -14.93
N ASN A 123 -11.79 -10.46 -15.50
CA ASN A 123 -11.41 -9.12 -15.05
C ASN A 123 -12.62 -8.19 -14.97
N SER A 124 -13.40 -8.10 -16.05
CA SER A 124 -14.59 -7.24 -16.10
C SER A 124 -15.60 -7.53 -14.98
N HIS A 125 -15.92 -8.81 -14.71
CA HIS A 125 -16.82 -9.14 -13.61
C HIS A 125 -16.22 -8.84 -12.23
N VAL A 126 -14.93 -9.09 -12.01
CA VAL A 126 -14.26 -8.80 -10.73
C VAL A 126 -14.16 -7.29 -10.48
N ASP A 127 -13.78 -6.51 -11.48
CA ASP A 127 -13.62 -5.05 -11.38
C ASP A 127 -14.95 -4.32 -11.11
N HIS A 128 -16.06 -4.83 -11.65
CA HIS A 128 -17.41 -4.31 -11.40
C HIS A 128 -18.10 -4.96 -10.19
N GLY A 129 -17.51 -5.97 -9.55
CA GLY A 129 -18.15 -6.72 -8.44
C GLY A 129 -19.42 -7.50 -8.84
N THR A 130 -19.51 -7.96 -10.09
CA THR A 130 -20.69 -8.63 -10.67
C THR A 130 -20.44 -10.12 -10.96
N GLY A 131 -21.44 -10.84 -11.46
CA GLY A 131 -21.23 -12.16 -12.07
C GLY A 131 -20.62 -13.23 -11.15
N ALA A 132 -20.92 -13.24 -9.84
CA ALA A 132 -20.26 -14.14 -8.89
C ALA A 132 -20.27 -15.64 -9.30
N LEU A 133 -21.34 -16.13 -9.94
CA LEU A 133 -21.38 -17.49 -10.48
C LEU A 133 -20.44 -17.68 -11.68
N VAL A 134 -20.32 -16.67 -12.55
CA VAL A 134 -19.37 -16.63 -13.67
C VAL A 134 -17.94 -16.67 -13.13
N ILE A 135 -17.60 -15.79 -12.17
CA ILE A 135 -16.30 -15.76 -11.47
C ILE A 135 -15.99 -17.12 -10.85
N SER A 136 -16.93 -17.73 -10.11
CA SER A 136 -16.72 -19.06 -9.50
C SER A 136 -16.41 -20.12 -10.57
N SER A 137 -17.21 -20.20 -11.64
CA SER A 137 -16.97 -21.18 -12.71
C SER A 137 -15.66 -20.94 -13.49
N LEU A 138 -15.18 -19.69 -13.56
CA LEU A 138 -13.89 -19.36 -14.13
C LEU A 138 -12.72 -19.72 -13.19
N LEU A 139 -12.88 -19.55 -11.88
CA LEU A 139 -11.91 -20.06 -10.91
C LEU A 139 -11.86 -21.59 -10.88
N ASP A 140 -12.99 -22.27 -11.03
CA ASP A 140 -13.04 -23.73 -11.19
C ASP A 140 -12.31 -24.16 -12.47
N PHE A 141 -12.53 -23.46 -13.60
CA PHE A 141 -11.81 -23.68 -14.86
C PHE A 141 -10.29 -23.51 -14.69
N LEU A 142 -9.85 -22.40 -14.09
CA LEU A 142 -8.43 -22.16 -13.81
C LEU A 142 -7.85 -23.19 -12.82
N THR A 143 -8.62 -23.59 -11.80
CA THR A 143 -8.21 -24.62 -10.83
C THR A 143 -7.99 -25.97 -11.51
N PHE A 144 -8.89 -26.38 -12.40
CA PHE A 144 -8.75 -27.64 -13.15
C PHE A 144 -7.62 -27.61 -14.20
N ALA A 145 -7.17 -26.43 -14.62
CA ALA A 145 -6.07 -26.27 -15.58
C ALA A 145 -4.69 -26.11 -14.90
N LEU A 146 -4.60 -25.32 -13.82
CA LEU A 146 -3.34 -24.86 -13.22
C LEU A 146 -3.03 -25.44 -11.83
N CYS A 147 -4.01 -25.89 -11.05
CA CYS A 147 -3.77 -26.28 -9.65
C CYS A 147 -3.59 -27.80 -9.48
N ALA A 148 -2.57 -28.21 -8.72
CA ALA A 148 -2.37 -29.61 -8.35
C ALA A 148 -3.56 -30.15 -7.51
N PRO A 149 -4.02 -31.40 -7.72
CA PRO A 149 -3.48 -32.42 -8.63
C PRO A 149 -4.06 -32.35 -10.06
N TYR A 150 -4.86 -31.34 -10.41
CA TYR A 150 -5.52 -31.29 -11.72
C TYR A 150 -4.56 -30.88 -12.85
N SER A 151 -3.54 -30.07 -12.55
CA SER A 151 -2.51 -29.64 -13.52
C SER A 151 -1.69 -30.78 -14.11
N GLU A 152 -1.58 -31.93 -13.43
CA GLU A 152 -0.82 -33.11 -13.90
C GLU A 152 -1.30 -33.65 -15.26
N THR A 153 -2.58 -33.43 -15.60
CA THR A 153 -3.17 -33.81 -16.90
C THR A 153 -3.18 -32.67 -17.92
N THR A 154 -2.69 -31.47 -17.58
CA THR A 154 -2.52 -30.35 -18.51
C THR A 154 -1.24 -30.52 -19.34
N GLU A 155 -1.23 -30.05 -20.59
CA GLU A 155 -0.03 -30.07 -21.45
C GLU A 155 0.85 -28.85 -21.18
N GLY A 156 2.17 -29.04 -21.02
CA GLY A 156 3.07 -28.01 -20.50
C GLY A 156 3.04 -26.66 -21.22
N GLN A 157 3.09 -26.67 -22.56
CA GLN A 157 3.00 -25.44 -23.37
C GLN A 157 1.67 -24.67 -23.16
N GLN A 158 0.59 -25.37 -22.80
CA GLN A 158 -0.70 -24.77 -22.50
C GLN A 158 -0.78 -24.32 -21.03
N PHE A 159 -0.10 -25.04 -20.13
CA PHE A 159 0.04 -24.70 -18.72
C PHE A 159 0.82 -23.39 -18.55
N ASP A 160 2.05 -23.30 -19.08
CA ASP A 160 2.90 -22.11 -18.95
C ASP A 160 2.22 -20.88 -19.57
N MET A 161 1.69 -21.01 -20.80
CA MET A 161 0.94 -19.95 -21.49
C MET A 161 -0.24 -19.43 -20.66
N LEU A 162 -1.03 -20.32 -20.05
CA LEU A 162 -2.16 -19.92 -19.23
C LEU A 162 -1.70 -19.30 -17.89
N LEU A 163 -0.64 -19.83 -17.28
CA LEU A 163 -0.06 -19.30 -16.04
C LEU A 163 0.45 -17.86 -16.25
N GLU A 164 1.21 -17.59 -17.31
CA GLU A 164 1.64 -16.24 -17.69
C GLU A 164 0.46 -15.28 -17.90
N MET A 165 -0.57 -15.73 -18.63
CA MET A 165 -1.77 -14.93 -18.92
C MET A 165 -2.56 -14.61 -17.64
N VAL A 166 -2.64 -15.53 -16.69
CA VAL A 166 -3.31 -15.29 -15.41
C VAL A 166 -2.44 -14.42 -14.48
N ALA A 167 -1.13 -14.67 -14.41
CA ALA A 167 -0.18 -13.89 -13.61
C ALA A 167 -0.11 -12.42 -14.06
N THR A 168 -0.26 -12.15 -15.36
CA THR A 168 -0.40 -10.79 -15.91
C THR A 168 -1.56 -10.02 -15.25
N ASN A 169 -2.61 -10.73 -14.83
CA ASN A 169 -3.80 -10.19 -14.18
C ASN A 169 -3.78 -10.32 -12.64
N GLY A 170 -2.60 -10.45 -12.03
CA GLY A 170 -2.43 -10.74 -10.59
C GLY A 170 -3.23 -9.84 -9.64
N ARG A 171 -3.30 -8.52 -9.89
CA ARG A 171 -4.09 -7.57 -9.08
C ARG A 171 -5.60 -7.92 -9.06
N THR A 172 -6.15 -8.44 -10.15
CA THR A 172 -7.54 -8.94 -10.21
C THR A 172 -7.75 -10.10 -9.21
N LEU A 173 -6.81 -11.03 -9.12
CA LEU A 173 -6.89 -12.15 -8.17
C LEU A 173 -6.85 -11.67 -6.71
N PHE A 174 -6.01 -10.66 -6.40
CA PHE A 174 -5.93 -10.13 -5.04
C PHE A 174 -7.23 -9.48 -4.54
N LYS A 175 -8.02 -8.84 -5.42
CA LYS A 175 -9.36 -8.34 -5.09
C LYS A 175 -10.29 -9.45 -4.57
N LEU A 176 -10.14 -10.68 -5.09
CA LEU A 176 -11.00 -11.81 -4.73
C LEU A 176 -10.80 -12.35 -3.31
N PHE A 177 -9.68 -12.07 -2.66
CA PHE A 177 -9.48 -12.38 -1.23
C PHE A 177 -10.38 -11.53 -0.30
N GLN A 178 -11.15 -10.59 -0.86
CA GLN A 178 -12.14 -9.80 -0.14
C GLN A 178 -13.59 -10.17 -0.51
N HIS A 179 -13.78 -11.11 -1.43
CA HIS A 179 -15.11 -11.49 -1.91
C HIS A 179 -15.89 -12.29 -0.84
N PRO A 180 -17.19 -12.02 -0.61
CA PRO A 180 -17.96 -12.63 0.49
C PRO A 180 -18.15 -14.15 0.36
N SER A 181 -18.08 -14.70 -0.85
CA SER A 181 -18.11 -16.16 -1.04
C SER A 181 -16.74 -16.80 -0.81
N MET A 182 -16.62 -17.59 0.25
CA MET A 182 -15.41 -18.37 0.57
C MET A 182 -15.00 -19.37 -0.53
N ALA A 183 -15.91 -19.78 -1.43
CA ALA A 183 -15.55 -20.61 -2.58
C ALA A 183 -14.65 -19.84 -3.57
N ILE A 184 -14.94 -18.55 -3.79
CA ILE A 184 -14.17 -17.67 -4.65
C ILE A 184 -12.83 -17.30 -4.00
N VAL A 185 -12.82 -17.04 -2.68
CA VAL A 185 -11.57 -16.88 -1.91
C VAL A 185 -10.68 -18.12 -2.02
N LYS A 186 -11.25 -19.33 -1.87
CA LYS A 186 -10.51 -20.60 -2.04
C LYS A 186 -9.97 -20.75 -3.46
N GLY A 187 -10.79 -20.53 -4.49
CA GLY A 187 -10.37 -20.65 -5.89
C GLY A 187 -9.25 -19.68 -6.25
N ALA A 188 -9.37 -18.40 -5.88
CA ALA A 188 -8.34 -17.40 -6.09
C ALA A 188 -7.03 -17.76 -5.36
N GLY A 189 -7.11 -18.28 -4.12
CA GLY A 189 -5.94 -18.71 -3.36
C GLY A 189 -5.26 -19.96 -3.91
N LEU A 190 -6.01 -20.93 -4.44
CA LEU A 190 -5.44 -22.09 -5.13
C LEU A 190 -4.72 -21.68 -6.42
N VAL A 191 -5.30 -20.76 -7.20
CA VAL A 191 -4.67 -20.22 -8.40
C VAL A 191 -3.42 -19.40 -8.06
N MET A 192 -3.47 -18.58 -7.00
CA MET A 192 -2.31 -17.82 -6.51
C MET A 192 -1.17 -18.73 -6.01
N LYS A 193 -1.50 -19.82 -5.30
CA LYS A 193 -0.54 -20.87 -4.91
C LYS A 193 0.19 -21.42 -6.15
N ALA A 194 -0.56 -21.82 -7.17
CA ALA A 194 0.01 -22.36 -8.42
C ALA A 194 0.89 -21.35 -9.17
N ILE A 195 0.52 -20.07 -9.21
CA ILE A 195 1.31 -19.02 -9.87
C ILE A 195 2.68 -18.81 -9.19
N ILE A 196 2.75 -18.94 -7.86
CA ILE A 196 4.00 -18.71 -7.12
C ILE A 196 4.89 -19.96 -7.09
N GLU A 197 4.29 -21.15 -7.06
CA GLU A 197 5.02 -22.43 -7.02
C GLU A 197 5.54 -22.87 -8.41
N GLU A 198 4.76 -22.68 -9.46
CA GLU A 198 5.09 -23.17 -10.82
C GLU A 198 5.47 -22.04 -11.79
N GLY A 199 5.30 -20.78 -11.41
CA GLY A 199 5.75 -19.62 -12.19
C GLY A 199 7.24 -19.34 -12.05
N ASP A 200 7.81 -18.58 -12.99
CA ASP A 200 9.21 -18.17 -12.89
C ASP A 200 9.45 -17.15 -11.76
N LYS A 201 10.72 -17.01 -11.33
CA LYS A 201 11.07 -16.21 -10.16
C LYS A 201 10.62 -14.74 -10.24
N GLU A 202 10.62 -14.16 -11.44
CA GLU A 202 10.09 -12.80 -11.67
C GLU A 202 8.58 -12.71 -11.43
N ILE A 203 7.82 -13.73 -11.86
CA ILE A 203 6.37 -13.84 -11.62
C ILE A 203 6.12 -14.06 -10.13
N ALA A 204 6.86 -14.97 -9.49
CA ALA A 204 6.75 -15.25 -8.06
C ALA A 204 7.01 -13.98 -7.22
N THR A 205 8.16 -13.32 -7.39
CA THR A 205 8.48 -12.07 -6.67
C THR A 205 7.45 -10.97 -6.94
N LYS A 206 6.97 -10.81 -8.18
CA LYS A 206 5.89 -9.87 -8.48
C LYS A 206 4.60 -10.19 -7.71
N MET A 207 4.21 -11.46 -7.57
CA MET A 207 3.05 -11.84 -6.76
C MET A 207 3.28 -11.64 -5.25
N GLN A 208 4.50 -11.85 -4.75
CA GLN A 208 4.83 -11.58 -3.34
C GLN A 208 4.73 -10.08 -3.03
N ASP A 209 5.27 -9.22 -3.90
CA ASP A 209 5.21 -7.77 -3.72
C ASP A 209 3.78 -7.22 -3.94
N LEU A 210 2.99 -7.83 -4.84
CA LEU A 210 1.55 -7.52 -4.94
C LEU A 210 0.75 -7.99 -3.72
N ALA A 211 1.15 -9.06 -3.04
CA ALA A 211 0.51 -9.48 -1.78
C ALA A 211 0.74 -8.48 -0.64
N LEU A 212 1.82 -7.70 -0.72
CA LEU A 212 2.04 -6.52 0.11
C LEU A 212 1.20 -5.33 -0.36
N SER A 213 1.25 -4.94 -1.64
CA SER A 213 0.53 -3.75 -2.14
C SER A 213 -0.99 -3.85 -2.03
N GLU A 214 -1.58 -5.02 -2.22
CA GLU A 214 -3.03 -5.25 -2.16
C GLU A 214 -3.54 -5.57 -0.74
N GLY A 215 -2.68 -5.50 0.28
CA GLY A 215 -3.03 -5.77 1.68
C GLY A 215 -3.46 -7.22 1.94
N ALA A 216 -3.02 -8.17 1.12
CA ALA A 216 -3.42 -9.57 1.22
C ALA A 216 -2.61 -10.34 2.27
N LEU A 217 -1.31 -10.07 2.41
CA LEU A 217 -0.47 -10.68 3.43
C LEU A 217 -1.01 -10.49 4.87
N PRO A 218 -1.34 -9.27 5.37
CA PRO A 218 -1.92 -9.12 6.71
C PRO A 218 -3.28 -9.81 6.88
N ARG A 219 -4.07 -9.91 5.81
CA ARG A 219 -5.38 -10.60 5.80
C ARG A 219 -5.25 -12.10 5.96
N HIS A 220 -4.36 -12.73 5.21
CA HIS A 220 -4.11 -14.16 5.34
C HIS A 220 -3.28 -14.49 6.59
N LEU A 221 -2.43 -13.58 7.08
CA LEU A 221 -1.76 -13.71 8.37
C LEU A 221 -2.76 -13.70 9.53
N HIS A 222 -3.70 -12.75 9.56
CA HIS A 222 -4.82 -12.75 10.51
C HIS A 222 -5.64 -14.05 10.40
N THR A 223 -6.05 -14.43 9.18
CA THR A 223 -6.82 -15.66 8.93
C THR A 223 -6.06 -16.92 9.40
N ALA A 224 -4.75 -17.00 9.17
CA ALA A 224 -3.91 -18.14 9.54
C ALA A 224 -3.76 -18.31 11.06
N MET A 225 -3.70 -17.20 11.81
CA MET A 225 -3.45 -17.16 13.25
C MET A 225 -4.72 -17.17 14.11
N PHE A 226 -5.74 -16.39 13.74
CA PHE A 226 -6.92 -16.16 14.59
C PHE A 226 -8.17 -16.97 14.20
N THR A 227 -8.16 -17.72 13.09
CA THR A 227 -9.34 -18.54 12.70
C THR A 227 -9.50 -19.77 13.59
N ILE A 228 -10.39 -19.64 14.58
CA ILE A 228 -10.90 -20.72 15.43
C ILE A 228 -12.35 -21.03 14.98
N SER A 229 -12.57 -22.19 14.37
CA SER A 229 -13.89 -22.61 13.89
C SER A 229 -13.96 -24.13 13.75
N THR A 230 -15.18 -24.68 13.82
CA THR A 230 -15.51 -26.07 13.48
C THR A 230 -15.98 -26.24 12.03
N ASP A 231 -16.22 -25.16 11.28
CA ASP A 231 -16.58 -25.24 9.87
C ASP A 231 -15.38 -25.66 9.01
N GLN A 232 -15.51 -26.80 8.34
CA GLN A 232 -14.54 -27.33 7.39
C GLN A 232 -14.15 -26.31 6.30
N ARG A 233 -15.04 -25.39 5.90
CA ARG A 233 -14.74 -24.33 4.92
C ARG A 233 -13.76 -23.31 5.49
N MET A 234 -14.00 -22.86 6.72
CA MET A 234 -13.10 -21.95 7.44
C MET A 234 -11.75 -22.62 7.76
N LEU A 235 -11.76 -23.89 8.15
CA LEU A 235 -10.53 -24.67 8.36
C LEU A 235 -9.71 -24.84 7.07
N THR A 236 -10.37 -25.06 5.92
CA THR A 236 -9.70 -25.11 4.61
C THR A 236 -9.11 -23.75 4.23
N ASN A 237 -9.86 -22.66 4.43
CA ASN A 237 -9.36 -21.30 4.17
C ASN A 237 -8.19 -20.93 5.09
N ARG A 238 -8.19 -21.38 6.35
CA ARG A 238 -7.07 -21.23 7.29
C ARG A 238 -5.82 -21.99 6.84
N GLN A 239 -5.96 -23.24 6.40
CA GLN A 239 -4.85 -24.04 5.85
C GLN A 239 -4.24 -23.34 4.61
N LEU A 240 -5.08 -22.94 3.66
CA LEU A 240 -4.67 -22.20 2.46
C LEU A 240 -4.00 -20.86 2.80
N SER A 241 -4.52 -20.13 3.79
CA SER A 241 -3.94 -18.87 4.25
C SER A 241 -2.56 -19.03 4.87
N ARG A 242 -2.31 -20.11 5.63
CA ARG A 242 -0.97 -20.42 6.15
C ARG A 242 0.03 -20.65 5.02
N HIS A 243 -0.39 -21.41 4.01
CA HIS A 243 0.44 -21.72 2.84
C HIS A 243 0.77 -20.46 2.03
N LEU A 244 -0.23 -19.61 1.76
CA LEU A 244 -0.03 -18.33 1.06
C LEU A 244 0.87 -17.38 1.84
N VAL A 245 0.71 -17.25 3.16
CA VAL A 245 1.61 -16.45 4.00
C VAL A 245 3.05 -16.95 3.89
N GLY A 246 3.28 -18.26 3.86
CA GLY A 246 4.61 -18.83 3.66
C GLY A 246 5.21 -18.52 2.29
N LEU A 247 4.45 -18.76 1.21
CA LEU A 247 4.85 -18.42 -0.15
C LEU A 247 5.12 -16.92 -0.36
N TRP A 248 4.43 -16.04 0.38
CA TRP A 248 4.63 -14.59 0.31
C TRP A 248 5.79 -14.06 1.17
N THR A 249 6.29 -14.84 2.13
CA THR A 249 7.36 -14.41 3.05
C THR A 249 8.71 -15.07 2.76
N ALA A 250 8.72 -16.26 2.13
CA ALA A 250 9.93 -16.96 1.76
C ALA A 250 10.73 -16.22 0.66
N GLU A 251 12.06 -16.13 0.85
CA GLU A 251 13.00 -15.24 0.13
C GLU A 251 12.67 -13.72 0.12
N ASN A 252 11.43 -13.28 0.40
CA ASN A 252 11.03 -11.89 0.32
C ASN A 252 11.43 -11.09 1.57
N LYS A 253 12.53 -10.33 1.44
CA LYS A 253 13.07 -9.45 2.50
C LYS A 253 12.07 -8.38 2.95
N THR A 254 11.21 -7.88 2.07
CA THR A 254 10.22 -6.84 2.38
C THR A 254 9.12 -7.38 3.29
N ALA A 255 8.57 -8.56 2.95
CA ALA A 255 7.59 -9.28 3.77
C ALA A 255 8.18 -9.75 5.10
N MET A 256 9.41 -10.24 5.12
CA MET A 256 10.10 -10.60 6.36
C MET A 256 10.38 -9.38 7.27
N ASN A 257 10.72 -8.22 6.69
CA ASN A 257 10.87 -6.98 7.44
C ASN A 257 9.53 -6.43 7.96
N LEU A 258 8.41 -6.68 7.26
CA LEU A 258 7.07 -6.43 7.78
C LEU A 258 6.77 -7.32 9.00
N LEU A 259 7.04 -8.62 8.94
CA LEU A 259 6.86 -9.51 10.10
C LEU A 259 7.67 -9.04 11.32
N LYS A 260 8.90 -8.53 11.11
CA LYS A 260 9.75 -7.93 12.16
C LYS A 260 9.20 -6.63 12.77
N ARG A 261 8.20 -5.99 12.15
CA ARG A 261 7.45 -4.85 12.72
C ARG A 261 6.07 -5.24 13.29
N ILE A 262 5.59 -6.46 13.01
CA ILE A 262 4.28 -6.97 13.44
C ILE A 262 4.41 -7.91 14.66
N LEU A 263 5.51 -8.66 14.77
CA LEU A 263 5.70 -9.72 15.76
C LEU A 263 6.96 -9.46 16.61
N PRO A 264 6.96 -9.77 17.93
CA PRO A 264 8.14 -9.64 18.77
C PRO A 264 9.32 -10.51 18.28
N PRO A 265 10.58 -10.02 18.34
CA PRO A 265 11.76 -10.80 17.90
C PRO A 265 11.93 -12.16 18.59
N GLY A 266 11.66 -12.25 19.90
CA GLY A 266 11.67 -13.53 20.63
C GLY A 266 10.58 -14.52 20.20
N LEU A 267 9.52 -14.06 19.53
CA LEU A 267 8.49 -14.92 18.94
C LEU A 267 8.87 -15.34 17.51
N LEU A 268 9.49 -14.44 16.74
CA LEU A 268 10.03 -14.73 15.41
C LEU A 268 11.16 -15.78 15.45
N ALA A 269 11.95 -15.83 16.53
CA ALA A 269 12.98 -16.86 16.72
C ALA A 269 12.46 -18.32 16.73
N TYR A 270 11.14 -18.54 16.88
CA TYR A 270 10.55 -19.87 16.71
C TYR A 270 10.32 -20.27 15.24
N LEU A 271 10.33 -19.32 14.29
CA LEU A 271 10.28 -19.63 12.86
C LEU A 271 11.54 -20.35 12.38
N ASP A 272 12.69 -19.96 12.94
CA ASP A 272 14.01 -20.55 12.66
C ASP A 272 14.25 -21.87 13.43
N SER A 273 13.23 -22.40 14.13
CA SER A 273 13.39 -23.56 15.01
C SER A 273 13.30 -24.90 14.28
N THR A 274 14.15 -25.84 14.69
CA THR A 274 14.20 -27.21 14.19
C THR A 274 13.31 -28.18 14.99
N ASP A 275 12.33 -27.66 15.73
CA ASP A 275 11.36 -28.48 16.46
C ASP A 275 10.57 -29.39 15.49
N PRO A 276 10.16 -30.60 15.91
CA PRO A 276 9.38 -31.50 15.06
C PRO A 276 7.92 -31.01 14.93
N VAL A 277 7.45 -30.94 13.69
CA VAL A 277 6.06 -30.61 13.32
C VAL A 277 5.06 -31.46 14.11
N PRO A 278 4.07 -30.88 14.82
CA PRO A 278 3.00 -31.65 15.45
C PRO A 278 2.23 -32.51 14.45
N GLU A 279 1.70 -33.67 14.87
CA GLU A 279 1.09 -34.65 13.95
C GLU A 279 -0.02 -34.05 13.06
N LYS A 280 0.34 -33.81 11.79
CA LYS A 280 -0.48 -33.49 10.62
C LYS A 280 -1.89 -32.93 10.93
N ASP A 281 -2.00 -31.60 10.95
CA ASP A 281 -3.29 -30.94 10.70
C ASP A 281 -3.78 -31.43 9.32
N ALA A 282 -4.84 -32.25 9.31
CA ALA A 282 -5.21 -33.08 8.17
C ALA A 282 -5.39 -32.27 6.88
N ASP A 283 -4.97 -32.80 5.73
CA ASP A 283 -5.08 -32.06 4.47
C ASP A 283 -6.55 -31.91 4.04
N ARG A 284 -7.01 -30.65 3.97
CA ARG A 284 -8.34 -30.23 3.51
C ARG A 284 -8.27 -29.53 2.14
N MET A 285 -7.08 -29.41 1.57
CA MET A 285 -6.84 -28.79 0.26
C MET A 285 -6.92 -29.82 -0.87
N HIS A 286 -6.15 -30.92 -0.81
CA HIS A 286 -6.13 -31.93 -1.86
C HIS A 286 -7.04 -33.12 -1.53
N VAL A 287 -8.19 -33.20 -2.23
CA VAL A 287 -9.23 -34.23 -2.02
C VAL A 287 -9.17 -35.35 -3.08
N ARG A 288 -8.25 -35.24 -4.05
CA ARG A 288 -8.07 -36.15 -5.19
C ARG A 288 -6.64 -36.68 -5.20
N ASP A 289 -6.48 -37.96 -5.51
CA ASP A 289 -5.21 -38.68 -5.56
C ASP A 289 -5.09 -39.35 -6.94
N ASN A 290 -4.30 -38.74 -7.83
CA ASN A 290 -4.11 -39.23 -9.20
C ASN A 290 -3.31 -40.54 -9.25
N LEU A 291 -2.33 -40.71 -8.35
CA LEU A 291 -1.52 -41.93 -8.25
C LEU A 291 -2.41 -43.14 -7.93
N LYS A 292 -3.33 -42.99 -6.97
CA LYS A 292 -4.34 -43.99 -6.67
C LYS A 292 -5.31 -44.20 -7.83
N ILE A 293 -5.83 -43.14 -8.44
CA ILE A 293 -6.76 -43.25 -9.59
C ILE A 293 -6.11 -44.05 -10.74
N ALA A 294 -4.87 -43.74 -11.11
CA ALA A 294 -4.15 -44.49 -12.15
C ALA A 294 -3.86 -45.94 -11.76
N THR A 295 -3.51 -46.19 -10.49
CA THR A 295 -3.30 -47.54 -9.96
C THR A 295 -4.60 -48.37 -10.01
N ASP A 296 -5.73 -47.78 -9.60
CA ASP A 296 -7.06 -48.42 -9.65
C ASP A 296 -7.54 -48.61 -11.10
N GLN A 297 -7.29 -47.66 -12.00
CA GLN A 297 -7.52 -47.85 -13.45
C GLN A 297 -6.70 -49.05 -13.98
N TYR A 298 -5.40 -49.13 -13.67
CA TYR A 298 -4.56 -50.22 -14.15
C TYR A 298 -4.97 -51.57 -13.55
N GLY A 299 -5.33 -51.59 -12.27
CA GLY A 299 -5.88 -52.77 -11.58
C GLY A 299 -7.17 -53.30 -12.22
N LYS A 300 -8.05 -52.42 -12.75
CA LYS A 300 -9.23 -52.83 -13.52
C LYS A 300 -8.88 -53.57 -14.83
N PHE A 301 -7.80 -53.16 -15.52
CA PHE A 301 -7.30 -53.87 -16.71
C PHE A 301 -6.55 -55.16 -16.36
N ASN A 302 -5.85 -55.22 -15.22
CA ASN A 302 -5.02 -56.35 -14.81
C ASN A 302 -5.80 -57.57 -14.27
N LYS A 303 -7.02 -57.82 -14.78
CA LYS A 303 -7.72 -59.11 -14.66
C LYS A 303 -7.10 -60.17 -15.59
N VAL A 304 -5.80 -60.40 -15.40
CA VAL A 304 -5.02 -61.46 -16.02
C VAL A 304 -5.73 -62.81 -15.77
N PRO A 305 -6.21 -63.51 -16.81
CA PRO A 305 -6.82 -64.84 -16.67
C PRO A 305 -5.84 -65.81 -16.00
N GLU A 306 -6.35 -66.78 -15.24
CA GLU A 306 -5.49 -67.67 -14.42
C GLU A 306 -4.42 -68.41 -15.24
N TRP A 307 -4.71 -68.75 -16.49
CA TRP A 307 -3.74 -69.38 -17.40
C TRP A 307 -2.52 -68.50 -17.73
N GLN A 308 -2.63 -67.17 -17.66
CA GLN A 308 -1.49 -66.25 -17.81
C GLN A 308 -0.72 -66.07 -16.49
N ARG A 309 -1.34 -66.25 -15.32
CA ARG A 309 -0.62 -66.19 -14.02
C ARG A 309 0.38 -67.34 -13.85
N LEU A 310 0.16 -68.46 -14.54
CA LEU A 310 1.09 -69.58 -14.63
C LEU A 310 2.33 -69.29 -15.52
N ALA A 311 2.30 -68.25 -16.36
CA ALA A 311 3.42 -67.85 -17.22
C ALA A 311 4.48 -67.01 -16.45
N GLY A 312 5.08 -67.64 -15.44
CA GLY A 312 5.97 -67.02 -14.45
C GLY A 312 7.33 -66.52 -14.96
N LYS A 313 7.33 -65.45 -15.76
CA LYS A 313 8.42 -64.47 -15.93
C LYS A 313 7.92 -63.23 -16.69
N ALA A 314 7.37 -63.44 -17.88
CA ALA A 314 6.85 -62.38 -18.75
C ALA A 314 5.78 -61.51 -18.05
N ALA A 315 4.92 -62.10 -17.22
CA ALA A 315 3.93 -61.35 -16.45
C ALA A 315 4.57 -60.29 -15.52
N LYS A 316 5.72 -60.57 -14.90
CA LYS A 316 6.44 -59.61 -14.03
C LYS A 316 7.19 -58.54 -14.82
N GLU A 317 7.72 -58.87 -16.00
CA GLU A 317 8.36 -57.88 -16.87
C GLU A 317 7.31 -56.93 -17.48
N VAL A 318 6.16 -57.46 -17.89
CA VAL A 318 5.01 -56.66 -18.31
C VAL A 318 4.49 -55.80 -17.16
N GLU A 319 4.37 -56.33 -15.94
CA GLU A 319 3.97 -55.56 -14.75
C GLU A 319 4.98 -54.45 -14.39
N LYS A 320 6.29 -54.71 -14.50
CA LYS A 320 7.34 -53.71 -14.28
C LYS A 320 7.32 -52.62 -15.35
N PHE A 321 7.28 -52.98 -16.63
CA PHE A 321 7.23 -52.04 -17.75
C PHE A 321 5.91 -51.26 -17.80
N ALA A 322 4.80 -51.89 -17.37
CA ALA A 322 3.52 -51.24 -17.15
C ALA A 322 3.59 -50.20 -16.03
N LYS A 323 4.21 -50.54 -14.89
CA LYS A 323 4.37 -49.59 -13.79
C LYS A 323 5.26 -48.42 -14.20
N GLU A 324 6.40 -48.69 -14.82
CA GLU A 324 7.27 -47.66 -15.41
C GLU A 324 6.51 -46.76 -16.42
N LYS A 325 5.59 -47.32 -17.23
CA LYS A 325 4.71 -46.55 -18.11
C LYS A 325 3.65 -45.72 -17.39
N VAL A 326 3.10 -46.21 -16.27
CA VAL A 326 2.13 -45.47 -15.44
C VAL A 326 2.83 -44.33 -14.70
N ASP A 327 3.97 -44.61 -14.08
CA ASP A 327 4.80 -43.62 -13.39
C ASP A 327 5.23 -42.51 -14.37
N LEU A 328 5.60 -42.83 -15.62
CA LEU A 328 5.91 -41.84 -16.66
C LEU A 328 4.71 -40.97 -17.09
N VAL A 329 3.48 -41.49 -16.97
CA VAL A 329 2.22 -40.78 -17.31
C VAL A 329 1.68 -39.97 -16.13
N LEU A 330 2.05 -40.34 -14.90
CA LEU A 330 1.74 -39.62 -13.66
C LEU A 330 2.73 -38.49 -13.34
N MET A 331 4.02 -38.67 -13.67
CA MET A 331 5.05 -37.63 -13.56
C MET A 331 4.55 -36.32 -14.16
N HIS A 332 4.76 -35.20 -13.45
CA HIS A 332 4.39 -33.88 -13.95
C HIS A 332 5.12 -33.63 -15.28
N TRP A 333 4.56 -32.78 -16.14
CA TRP A 333 5.10 -32.62 -17.50
C TRP A 333 6.55 -32.08 -17.49
N ARG A 334 6.95 -31.37 -16.43
CA ARG A 334 8.34 -30.92 -16.18
C ARG A 334 9.26 -32.12 -15.87
N ASP A 335 8.90 -32.95 -14.88
CA ASP A 335 9.65 -34.19 -14.55
C ASP A 335 9.82 -35.10 -15.77
N ARG A 336 8.74 -35.24 -16.57
CA ARG A 336 8.72 -36.03 -17.81
C ARG A 336 9.67 -35.50 -18.89
N MET A 337 9.99 -34.20 -18.86
CA MET A 337 10.98 -33.57 -19.74
C MET A 337 12.41 -33.67 -19.20
N GLY A 338 12.62 -34.21 -17.99
CA GLY A 338 13.91 -34.12 -17.29
C GLY A 338 14.24 -32.71 -16.81
N ILE A 339 13.28 -31.78 -16.90
CA ILE A 339 13.31 -30.53 -16.16
C ILE A 339 12.99 -30.92 -14.73
N ALA A 340 14.02 -31.09 -13.89
CA ALA A 340 13.81 -31.23 -12.46
C ALA A 340 12.85 -30.12 -12.01
N GLN A 341 11.88 -30.45 -11.14
CA GLN A 341 11.21 -29.41 -10.39
C GLN A 341 12.30 -28.46 -9.86
N LYS A 342 12.13 -27.16 -10.11
CA LYS A 342 12.56 -26.21 -9.11
C LYS A 342 11.70 -26.53 -7.89
N GLU A 343 12.18 -27.45 -7.07
CA GLU A 343 12.08 -27.30 -5.64
C GLU A 343 12.72 -25.94 -5.35
N MET A 344 11.93 -24.88 -5.51
CA MET A 344 12.06 -23.72 -4.67
C MET A 344 11.67 -24.22 -3.28
N MET A 345 12.64 -24.90 -2.64
CA MET A 345 12.83 -24.87 -1.20
C MET A 345 13.17 -23.42 -0.81
N PHE A 346 12.22 -22.52 -1.05
CA PHE A 346 11.65 -21.76 0.04
C PHE A 346 11.65 -22.68 1.27
N GLU A 347 12.64 -22.50 2.16
CA GLU A 347 12.65 -23.18 3.45
C GLU A 347 11.27 -22.94 4.04
N GLU A 348 10.47 -24.01 4.21
CA GLU A 348 9.04 -23.86 4.44
C GLU A 348 8.86 -22.89 5.60
N PHE A 349 8.24 -21.73 5.37
CA PHE A 349 8.02 -20.76 6.41
C PHE A 349 7.01 -21.38 7.37
N LYS A 350 7.53 -22.03 8.44
CA LYS A 350 6.80 -23.01 9.24
C LYS A 350 5.81 -22.37 10.19
N LEU A 351 4.84 -21.66 9.63
CA LEU A 351 3.74 -21.08 10.38
C LEU A 351 2.94 -22.16 11.13
N CYS A 352 2.94 -23.41 10.63
CA CYS A 352 2.40 -24.57 11.33
C CYS A 352 3.11 -24.87 12.67
N ASP A 353 4.43 -24.75 12.75
CA ASP A 353 5.24 -25.03 13.95
C ASP A 353 5.24 -23.81 14.90
N PHE A 354 5.17 -22.61 14.33
CA PHE A 354 4.99 -21.34 15.04
C PHE A 354 3.64 -21.25 15.78
N LEU A 355 2.55 -21.76 15.20
CA LEU A 355 1.19 -21.56 15.73
C LEU A 355 0.95 -22.10 17.16
N PRO A 356 1.41 -23.30 17.54
CA PRO A 356 1.40 -23.75 18.94
C PRO A 356 2.13 -22.79 19.88
N ARG A 357 3.30 -22.28 19.47
CA ARG A 357 4.08 -21.30 20.27
C ARG A 357 3.38 -19.94 20.34
N PHE A 358 2.72 -19.51 19.26
CA PHE A 358 1.94 -18.28 19.20
C PHE A 358 0.74 -18.27 20.15
N LEU A 359 0.06 -19.41 20.32
CA LEU A 359 -1.10 -19.54 21.21
C LEU A 359 -0.73 -19.68 22.70
N GLN A 360 0.53 -20.00 23.00
CA GLN A 360 1.06 -20.09 24.36
C GLN A 360 1.37 -18.70 24.95
N ASP A 361 1.27 -18.55 26.28
CA ASP A 361 1.76 -17.37 26.99
C ASP A 361 3.25 -17.52 27.35
N HIS A 362 4.01 -16.45 27.13
CA HIS A 362 5.46 -16.36 27.40
C HIS A 362 5.75 -15.10 28.23
N ALA A 363 6.56 -15.27 29.27
CA ALA A 363 7.19 -14.18 30.00
C ALA A 363 8.66 -14.57 30.20
N ARG A 364 9.54 -13.99 29.38
CA ARG A 364 11.00 -14.16 29.38
C ARG A 364 11.63 -12.79 29.14
N SER A 365 12.89 -12.59 29.52
CA SER A 365 13.59 -11.32 29.25
C SER A 365 13.53 -10.91 27.78
N ASN A 366 13.55 -11.82 26.81
CA ASN A 366 13.43 -11.51 25.38
C ASN A 366 11.99 -11.57 24.79
N LEU A 367 10.97 -11.94 25.56
CA LEU A 367 9.60 -12.12 25.06
C LEU A 367 8.54 -11.98 26.16
N ILE A 368 7.73 -10.92 26.05
CA ILE A 368 6.41 -10.84 26.68
C ILE A 368 5.37 -11.14 25.60
N TRP A 369 4.60 -12.21 25.78
CA TRP A 369 3.52 -12.62 24.88
C TRP A 369 2.37 -13.21 25.69
N ASN A 370 1.19 -12.62 25.62
CA ASN A 370 0.03 -13.03 26.43
C ASN A 370 -1.28 -12.74 25.69
N PHE A 371 -2.41 -13.02 26.33
CA PHE A 371 -3.74 -12.74 25.75
C PHE A 371 -3.90 -11.28 25.28
N LYS A 372 -3.39 -10.29 26.04
CA LYS A 372 -3.51 -8.88 25.67
C LYS A 372 -2.61 -8.49 24.49
N THR A 373 -1.37 -8.99 24.40
CA THR A 373 -0.54 -8.74 23.21
C THR A 373 -1.11 -9.42 21.96
N ARG A 374 -1.77 -10.59 22.11
CA ARG A 374 -2.46 -11.27 21.00
C ARG A 374 -3.66 -10.48 20.49
N GLU A 375 -4.52 -9.98 21.38
CA GLU A 375 -5.66 -9.15 20.97
C GLU A 375 -5.20 -7.76 20.46
N GLU A 376 -4.18 -7.11 21.03
CA GLU A 376 -3.62 -5.86 20.50
C GLU A 376 -3.04 -6.03 19.08
N LEU A 377 -2.36 -7.16 18.79
CA LEU A 377 -1.96 -7.54 17.43
C LEU A 377 -3.19 -7.70 16.51
N ARG A 378 -4.20 -8.45 16.97
CA ARG A 378 -5.40 -8.75 16.20
C ARG A 378 -6.20 -7.50 15.85
N ASP A 379 -6.51 -6.66 16.84
CA ASP A 379 -7.26 -5.42 16.68
C ASP A 379 -6.50 -4.42 15.79
N THR A 380 -5.17 -4.35 15.90
CA THR A 380 -4.35 -3.51 15.01
C THR A 380 -4.44 -3.99 13.55
N LEU A 381 -4.35 -5.29 13.29
CA LEU A 381 -4.54 -5.87 11.95
C LEU A 381 -5.97 -5.66 11.42
N GLU A 382 -6.99 -5.91 12.23
CA GLU A 382 -8.40 -5.70 11.84
C GLU A 382 -8.72 -4.22 11.58
N SER A 383 -8.14 -3.30 12.34
CA SER A 383 -8.31 -1.86 12.17
C SER A 383 -7.61 -1.33 10.91
N GLU A 384 -6.34 -1.71 10.68
CA GLU A 384 -5.59 -1.31 9.49
C GLU A 384 -6.24 -1.83 8.20
N MET A 385 -6.63 -3.11 8.18
CA MET A 385 -7.34 -3.68 7.03
C MET A 385 -8.67 -2.94 6.75
N ARG A 386 -9.39 -2.53 7.80
CA ARG A 386 -10.64 -1.77 7.66
C ARG A 386 -10.38 -0.37 7.08
N ALA A 387 -9.35 0.33 7.57
CA ALA A 387 -8.95 1.63 7.04
C ALA A 387 -8.49 1.55 5.57
N PHE A 388 -7.66 0.56 5.22
CA PHE A 388 -7.17 0.36 3.85
C PHE A 388 -8.30 0.05 2.85
N ASN A 389 -9.29 -0.76 3.24
CA ASN A 389 -10.44 -1.03 2.37
C ASN A 389 -11.27 0.26 2.12
N ILE A 390 -11.47 1.11 3.14
CA ILE A 390 -12.16 2.41 3.00
C ILE A 390 -11.40 3.34 2.06
N ASP A 391 -10.08 3.46 2.22
CA ASP A 391 -9.22 4.26 1.33
C ASP A 391 -9.34 3.77 -0.14
N ARG A 392 -9.44 2.45 -0.36
CA ARG A 392 -9.61 1.87 -1.71
C ARG A 392 -11.02 2.05 -2.28
N GLU A 393 -12.07 2.03 -1.46
CA GLU A 393 -13.45 2.31 -1.88
C GLU A 393 -13.62 3.80 -2.28
N LEU A 394 -13.03 4.72 -1.51
CA LEU A 394 -12.98 6.15 -1.84
C LEU A 394 -12.12 6.42 -3.09
N GLY A 395 -11.04 5.66 -3.28
CA GLY A 395 -10.09 5.77 -4.38
C GLY A 395 -10.57 5.29 -5.75
N SER A 396 -11.88 5.20 -6.01
CA SER A 396 -12.49 4.52 -7.18
C SER A 396 -11.90 4.80 -8.58
N ALA A 397 -11.23 5.94 -8.81
CA ALA A 397 -10.58 6.29 -10.07
C ALA A 397 -9.06 6.02 -10.13
N SER A 398 -8.47 5.47 -9.07
CA SER A 398 -7.02 5.31 -8.91
C SER A 398 -6.66 4.05 -8.11
N VAL A 399 -5.72 3.25 -8.58
CA VAL A 399 -5.28 2.08 -7.81
C VAL A 399 -4.61 2.55 -6.50
N ILE A 400 -4.98 1.93 -5.39
CA ILE A 400 -4.48 2.23 -4.04
C ILE A 400 -3.59 1.08 -3.57
N SER A 401 -2.47 1.40 -2.94
CA SER A 401 -1.40 0.48 -2.54
C SER A 401 -1.13 0.60 -1.04
N TRP A 402 -1.02 -0.53 -0.32
CA TRP A 402 -0.89 -0.53 1.13
C TRP A 402 0.51 -0.12 1.58
N ASN A 403 0.58 0.80 2.55
CA ASN A 403 1.81 1.27 3.20
C ASN A 403 2.38 0.23 4.18
N HIS A 404 2.66 -0.96 3.66
CA HIS A 404 3.36 -2.04 4.36
C HIS A 404 4.74 -1.61 4.88
N GLN A 405 5.39 -0.59 4.30
CA GLN A 405 6.72 -0.14 4.70
C GLN A 405 6.73 0.50 6.09
N GLU A 406 5.74 1.34 6.41
CA GLU A 406 5.62 2.02 7.71
C GLU A 406 4.72 1.30 8.72
N PHE A 407 4.02 0.24 8.31
CA PHE A 407 3.15 -0.49 9.24
C PHE A 407 3.97 -1.17 10.35
N GLU A 408 3.58 -0.88 11.60
CA GLU A 408 4.17 -1.37 12.85
C GLU A 408 3.07 -1.62 13.88
N VAL A 409 3.15 -2.72 14.64
CA VAL A 409 2.21 -3.01 15.73
C VAL A 409 2.74 -2.44 17.03
N LYS A 410 1.94 -1.61 17.69
CA LYS A 410 2.28 -0.99 18.98
C LYS A 410 1.54 -1.67 20.11
N TYR A 411 2.29 -2.42 20.91
CA TYR A 411 1.79 -3.05 22.11
C TYR A 411 1.71 -2.04 23.25
N GLU A 412 0.61 -1.27 23.29
CA GLU A 412 0.37 -0.29 24.34
C GLU A 412 0.27 -0.94 25.73
N CYS A 413 0.00 -2.25 25.84
CA CYS A 413 0.15 -2.99 27.10
C CYS A 413 1.58 -3.06 27.64
N LEU A 414 2.59 -2.82 26.79
CA LEU A 414 4.02 -2.84 27.14
C LEU A 414 4.60 -1.42 27.25
N SER A 415 3.78 -0.36 27.18
CA SER A 415 4.22 1.04 27.18
C SER A 415 4.95 1.49 28.46
N GLU A 416 4.67 0.86 29.61
CA GLU A 416 5.39 1.08 30.87
C GLU A 416 6.50 0.04 31.13
N GLU A 417 6.65 -0.99 30.27
CA GLU A 417 7.77 -1.95 30.35
C GLU A 417 9.02 -1.34 29.69
N ILE A 418 10.17 -1.45 30.36
CA ILE A 418 11.43 -0.89 29.86
C ILE A 418 12.08 -1.89 28.90
N LYS A 419 11.77 -1.80 27.60
CA LYS A 419 12.52 -2.51 26.54
C LYS A 419 13.81 -1.75 26.19
N ILE A 420 14.91 -2.50 26.06
CA ILE A 420 16.25 -2.04 25.64
C ILE A 420 16.78 -3.11 24.67
N GLY A 421 17.31 -2.74 23.50
CA GLY A 421 17.57 -3.71 22.43
C GLY A 421 16.36 -4.63 22.21
N ASP A 422 16.57 -5.94 22.43
CA ASP A 422 15.52 -6.97 22.40
C ASP A 422 15.01 -7.47 23.76
N TYR A 423 15.48 -6.91 24.87
CA TYR A 423 15.19 -7.40 26.21
C TYR A 423 14.30 -6.43 27.02
N TYR A 424 13.37 -6.99 27.79
CA TYR A 424 12.54 -6.31 28.78
C TYR A 424 13.27 -6.31 30.11
N LEU A 425 13.73 -5.13 30.55
CA LEU A 425 14.61 -4.96 31.69
C LEU A 425 14.05 -5.57 32.98
N ARG A 426 12.73 -5.45 33.22
CA ARG A 426 12.10 -6.00 34.42
C ARG A 426 12.29 -7.52 34.52
N LEU A 427 12.04 -8.25 33.44
CA LEU A 427 12.23 -9.70 33.39
C LEU A 427 13.72 -10.09 33.39
N LEU A 428 14.59 -9.31 32.74
CA LEU A 428 16.06 -9.50 32.78
C LEU A 428 16.66 -9.32 34.20
N LEU A 429 15.97 -8.57 35.07
CA LEU A 429 16.30 -8.37 36.49
C LEU A 429 15.60 -9.38 37.43
N GLU A 430 14.51 -10.02 36.97
CA GLU A 430 13.80 -11.08 37.69
C GLU A 430 14.37 -12.49 37.37
N GLU A 431 15.24 -12.63 36.36
CA GLU A 431 15.96 -13.86 36.01
C GLU A 431 17.15 -14.14 36.94
N ASP A 432 17.02 -15.22 37.75
CA ASP A 432 17.99 -15.72 38.75
C ASP A 432 19.39 -15.99 38.16
N GLU A 433 20.44 -15.85 38.97
CA GLU A 433 21.84 -16.06 38.57
C GLU A 433 22.20 -17.51 38.18
N THR A 434 21.25 -18.45 38.28
CA THR A 434 21.46 -19.89 38.10
C THR A 434 20.92 -20.47 36.80
N GLU A 435 20.18 -19.72 35.98
CA GLU A 435 19.77 -20.18 34.64
C GLU A 435 20.72 -19.64 33.56
N GLU A 436 21.21 -20.52 32.67
CA GLU A 436 21.96 -20.15 31.46
C GLU A 436 21.03 -19.56 30.36
N SER A 437 20.09 -18.70 30.75
CA SER A 437 19.02 -18.15 29.92
C SER A 437 19.50 -17.03 28.98
N GLY A 438 20.33 -17.41 28.01
CA GLY A 438 20.63 -16.61 26.81
C GLY A 438 21.52 -15.39 27.06
N ALA A 439 22.83 -15.56 26.84
CA ALA A 439 23.81 -14.47 26.82
C ALA A 439 23.33 -13.24 26.03
N ILE A 440 23.55 -12.05 26.59
CA ILE A 440 23.14 -10.77 26.01
C ILE A 440 23.84 -10.60 24.66
N LYS A 441 23.07 -10.68 23.55
CA LYS A 441 23.65 -10.53 22.22
C LYS A 441 24.06 -9.07 22.02
N LYS A 442 25.32 -8.85 21.61
CA LYS A 442 25.95 -7.52 21.41
C LYS A 442 25.99 -6.68 22.69
N SER A 443 26.53 -7.22 23.79
CA SER A 443 26.60 -6.57 25.11
C SER A 443 27.07 -5.11 25.08
N TYR A 444 28.08 -4.79 24.27
CA TYR A 444 28.60 -3.43 24.10
C TYR A 444 27.60 -2.46 23.44
N GLU A 445 26.85 -2.89 22.42
CA GLU A 445 25.82 -2.05 21.78
C GLU A 445 24.66 -1.82 22.75
N PHE A 446 24.19 -2.90 23.39
CA PHE A 446 23.12 -2.85 24.38
C PHE A 446 23.45 -1.91 25.56
N PHE A 447 24.68 -1.98 26.08
CA PHE A 447 25.16 -1.11 27.16
C PHE A 447 25.19 0.37 26.74
N ASN A 448 25.58 0.67 25.49
CA ASN A 448 25.55 2.04 24.97
C ASN A 448 24.12 2.56 24.72
N GLU A 449 23.20 1.75 24.17
CA GLU A 449 21.78 2.12 24.05
C GLU A 449 21.16 2.45 25.42
N LEU A 450 21.41 1.60 26.40
CA LEU A 450 21.01 1.76 27.79
C LEU A 450 21.57 3.06 28.40
N TYR A 451 22.84 3.38 28.15
CA TYR A 451 23.45 4.63 28.59
C TYR A 451 22.82 5.85 27.90
N HIS A 452 22.61 5.83 26.58
CA HIS A 452 21.89 6.90 25.87
C HIS A 452 20.46 7.08 26.40
N ARG A 453 19.76 5.99 26.74
CA ARG A 453 18.40 6.05 27.34
C ARG A 453 18.42 6.70 28.73
N PHE A 454 19.43 6.41 29.55
CA PHE A 454 19.66 7.06 30.84
C PHE A 454 19.93 8.58 30.71
N LEU A 455 20.69 8.99 29.69
CA LEU A 455 20.95 10.42 29.42
C LEU A 455 19.66 11.16 29.08
N LEU A 456 18.89 10.65 28.11
CA LEU A 456 17.76 11.33 27.49
C LEU A 456 16.46 11.37 28.34
N THR A 457 16.29 10.47 29.32
CA THR A 457 14.97 10.30 29.97
C THR A 457 14.72 11.28 31.13
N PRO A 458 13.66 12.11 31.12
CA PRO A 458 13.39 13.08 32.20
C PRO A 458 12.67 12.49 33.43
N LYS A 459 12.05 11.30 33.33
CA LYS A 459 11.40 10.61 34.47
C LYS A 459 12.47 10.07 35.44
N VAL A 460 12.47 10.53 36.70
CA VAL A 460 13.48 10.12 37.72
C VAL A 460 13.54 8.61 37.91
N ASN A 461 12.40 7.94 38.11
CA ASN A 461 12.35 6.49 38.32
C ASN A 461 12.97 5.71 37.14
N MET A 462 12.77 6.19 35.91
CA MET A 462 13.36 5.59 34.71
C MET A 462 14.88 5.78 34.67
N LYS A 463 15.41 6.94 35.11
CA LYS A 463 16.86 7.12 35.28
C LYS A 463 17.43 6.15 36.32
N CYS A 464 16.76 5.95 37.45
CA CYS A 464 17.20 5.01 38.48
C CYS A 464 17.23 3.56 37.95
N LEU A 465 16.18 3.12 37.25
CA LEU A 465 16.11 1.77 36.67
C LEU A 465 17.18 1.57 35.57
N CYS A 466 17.42 2.57 34.71
CA CYS A 466 18.52 2.49 33.75
C CYS A 466 19.90 2.47 34.44
N LEU A 467 20.09 3.18 35.55
CA LEU A 467 21.35 3.16 36.30
C LEU A 467 21.59 1.80 36.99
N GLN A 468 20.55 1.17 37.52
CA GLN A 468 20.60 -0.19 38.08
C GLN A 468 20.90 -1.22 36.98
N ALA A 469 20.28 -1.08 35.81
CA ALA A 469 20.58 -1.89 34.64
C ALA A 469 22.04 -1.75 34.20
N LEU A 470 22.57 -0.52 34.14
CA LEU A 470 23.97 -0.27 33.74
C LEU A 470 24.94 -1.03 34.66
N ALA A 471 24.72 -0.99 35.98
CA ALA A 471 25.54 -1.69 36.95
C ALA A 471 25.50 -3.22 36.75
N ILE A 472 24.32 -3.80 36.51
CA ILE A 472 24.14 -5.25 36.38
C ILE A 472 24.64 -5.78 35.03
N VAL A 473 24.40 -5.04 33.93
CA VAL A 473 24.88 -5.39 32.59
C VAL A 473 26.41 -5.28 32.52
N TYR A 474 26.99 -4.22 33.09
CA TYR A 474 28.46 -4.13 33.20
C TYR A 474 29.02 -5.24 34.10
N GLY A 475 28.33 -5.56 35.19
CA GLY A 475 28.70 -6.68 36.07
C GLY A 475 28.70 -8.04 35.37
N ARG A 476 27.69 -8.34 34.56
CA ARG A 476 27.57 -9.61 33.81
C ARG A 476 28.46 -9.67 32.55
N CYS A 477 28.88 -8.54 31.97
CA CYS A 477 29.52 -8.49 30.65
C CYS A 477 30.79 -7.61 30.55
N HIS A 478 31.49 -7.34 31.66
CA HIS A 478 32.64 -6.40 31.67
C HIS A 478 33.78 -6.76 30.70
N GLU A 479 33.99 -8.05 30.39
CA GLU A 479 35.05 -8.50 29.47
C GLU A 479 34.77 -8.14 28.00
N GLU A 480 33.50 -8.15 27.57
CA GLU A 480 33.10 -7.66 26.24
C GLU A 480 32.97 -6.13 26.19
N ILE A 481 32.48 -5.51 27.27
CA ILE A 481 32.18 -4.07 27.28
C ILE A 481 33.46 -3.23 27.39
N GLY A 482 34.46 -3.71 28.14
CA GLY A 482 35.73 -2.99 28.34
C GLY A 482 35.58 -1.69 29.15
N PRO A 483 36.62 -0.82 29.15
CA PRO A 483 36.68 0.36 30.01
C PRO A 483 35.72 1.46 29.55
N PHE A 484 34.76 1.83 30.41
CA PHE A 484 33.75 2.84 30.10
C PHE A 484 34.29 4.28 30.14
N SER A 485 34.34 4.92 28.97
CA SER A 485 34.86 6.29 28.76
C SER A 485 34.14 7.36 29.59
N ASP A 486 32.80 7.30 29.63
CA ASP A 486 31.98 8.36 30.25
C ASP A 486 31.76 8.18 31.75
N THR A 487 32.59 7.34 32.40
CA THR A 487 32.68 7.25 33.87
C THR A 487 32.83 8.64 34.50
N LYS A 488 33.60 9.54 33.87
CA LYS A 488 33.79 10.92 34.33
C LYS A 488 32.51 11.77 34.22
N TYR A 489 31.61 11.48 33.27
CA TYR A 489 30.31 12.13 33.16
C TYR A 489 29.34 11.64 34.24
N ILE A 490 29.28 10.33 34.50
CA ILE A 490 28.44 9.76 35.58
C ILE A 490 28.87 10.32 36.95
N VAL A 491 30.17 10.47 37.20
CA VAL A 491 30.67 11.14 38.42
C VAL A 491 30.36 12.64 38.40
N GLY A 492 30.52 13.32 37.25
CA GLY A 492 30.25 14.76 37.10
C GLY A 492 28.76 15.15 37.23
N MET A 493 27.83 14.22 36.98
CA MET A 493 26.39 14.41 37.17
C MET A 493 25.99 14.72 38.62
N LEU A 494 26.88 14.50 39.59
CA LEU A 494 26.64 14.77 41.02
C LEU A 494 26.71 16.26 41.39
N GLU A 495 27.20 17.16 40.50
CA GLU A 495 27.88 18.37 41.00
C GLU A 495 27.33 19.78 40.62
N ARG A 496 26.64 20.05 39.49
CA ARG A 496 26.49 21.47 39.00
C ARG A 496 25.16 21.93 38.36
N SER A 497 24.91 23.26 38.45
CA SER A 497 23.89 24.02 37.68
C SER A 497 24.25 25.52 37.53
N ASN A 498 23.75 26.20 36.46
CA ASN A 498 23.85 27.67 36.14
C ASN A 498 25.24 28.17 35.65
N VAL A 499 25.51 29.35 35.03
CA VAL A 499 24.85 30.44 34.21
C VAL A 499 25.99 31.40 33.72
N ILE A 500 25.84 32.28 32.68
CA ILE A 500 26.38 33.70 32.55
C ILE A 500 26.17 34.36 31.16
N GLU A 501 26.40 35.69 31.11
CA GLU A 501 26.32 36.76 30.07
C GLU A 501 27.40 36.79 28.93
N ALA A 502 27.44 37.71 27.94
CA ALA A 502 26.41 38.48 27.18
C ALA A 502 27.00 39.38 26.03
N ALA A 503 26.16 39.70 25.01
CA ALA A 503 25.99 40.96 24.23
C ALA A 503 27.16 41.67 23.50
N PRO A 504 26.89 42.66 22.59
CA PRO A 504 25.62 43.09 21.94
C PRO A 504 25.54 42.56 20.47
N ASP A 505 24.83 43.06 19.43
CA ASP A 505 23.91 44.20 19.13
C ASP A 505 23.07 43.79 17.85
N MET A 506 22.18 44.52 17.14
CA MET A 506 21.51 45.84 17.17
C MET A 506 20.16 45.70 16.40
N LYS A 507 19.16 46.62 16.52
CA LYS A 507 17.76 46.37 16.03
C LYS A 507 16.97 47.56 15.42
N ARG A 508 15.74 47.25 14.98
CA ARG A 508 14.60 48.14 14.58
C ARG A 508 13.25 47.55 15.09
N GLU A 509 12.19 48.36 15.07
CA GLU A 509 10.93 48.20 15.84
C GLU A 509 9.89 47.20 15.28
N SER A 510 8.89 46.83 16.11
CA SER A 510 7.81 45.85 15.80
C SER A 510 6.50 46.07 16.60
N GLU A 511 5.42 45.37 16.22
CA GLU A 511 4.05 45.43 16.78
C GLU A 511 3.86 44.77 18.17
N LYS A 512 2.70 44.98 18.84
CA LYS A 512 2.44 44.59 20.24
C LYS A 512 1.53 43.37 20.44
N GLU A 513 2.11 42.20 20.73
CA GLU A 513 1.37 40.93 21.00
C GLU A 513 1.54 40.36 22.43
N TRP A 514 2.60 40.74 23.16
CA TRP A 514 3.05 40.01 24.34
C TRP A 514 2.47 40.53 25.66
N TYR A 515 2.10 39.61 26.54
CA TYR A 515 1.72 39.90 27.93
C TYR A 515 2.65 39.17 28.90
N PHE A 516 2.96 39.81 30.04
CA PHE A 516 3.67 39.17 31.15
C PHE A 516 2.91 39.37 32.48
N GLY A 517 3.16 38.49 33.44
CA GLY A 517 2.50 38.55 34.75
C GLY A 517 3.25 37.80 35.85
N ASN A 518 3.09 38.28 37.09
CA ASN A 518 3.61 37.66 38.30
C ASN A 518 2.62 36.63 38.87
N ALA A 519 2.97 35.97 39.98
CA ALA A 519 2.14 34.93 40.60
C ALA A 519 0.73 35.39 40.95
N ASP A 520 0.58 36.68 41.28
CA ASP A 520 -0.63 37.31 41.82
C ASP A 520 -1.66 37.75 40.75
N LYS A 521 -1.53 37.21 39.52
CA LYS A 521 -2.48 37.34 38.39
C LYS A 521 -2.61 38.72 37.73
N GLU A 522 -1.83 39.73 38.11
CA GLU A 522 -1.79 40.98 37.36
C GLU A 522 -1.26 40.74 35.93
N ARG A 523 -2.06 41.13 34.92
CA ARG A 523 -1.74 41.01 33.49
C ARG A 523 -1.19 42.35 32.99
N SER A 524 0.09 42.38 32.67
CA SER A 524 0.74 43.54 32.03
C SER A 524 0.86 43.33 30.51
N GLY A 525 0.64 44.38 29.72
CA GLY A 525 0.71 44.37 28.24
C GLY A 525 -0.58 44.83 27.55
N PRO A 526 -0.65 44.81 26.20
CA PRO A 526 0.33 44.19 25.29
C PRO A 526 1.61 45.02 25.11
N TYR A 527 2.71 44.31 24.85
CA TYR A 527 4.04 44.82 24.53
C TYR A 527 4.53 44.27 23.20
N SER A 528 5.37 45.02 22.49
CA SER A 528 6.07 44.48 21.32
C SER A 528 7.17 43.52 21.69
N PHE A 529 7.66 42.75 20.71
CA PHE A 529 8.83 41.93 20.94
C PHE A 529 10.07 42.78 21.28
N GLN A 530 10.17 44.02 20.79
CA GLN A 530 11.21 44.95 21.22
C GLN A 530 10.97 45.47 22.65
N GLU A 531 9.76 45.87 23.02
CA GLU A 531 9.45 46.29 24.40
C GLU A 531 9.68 45.15 25.40
N MET A 532 9.39 43.91 25.02
CA MET A 532 9.73 42.72 25.82
C MET A 532 11.25 42.53 25.94
N GLN A 533 12.05 42.90 24.94
CA GLN A 533 13.50 42.94 25.08
C GLN A 533 13.94 44.08 26.00
N GLU A 534 13.42 45.29 25.84
CA GLU A 534 13.75 46.43 26.72
C GLU A 534 13.40 46.14 28.19
N LEU A 535 12.29 45.43 28.44
CA LEU A 535 11.89 44.96 29.77
C LEU A 535 12.77 43.80 30.30
N TRP A 536 13.43 43.04 29.42
CA TRP A 536 14.44 42.05 29.79
C TRP A 536 15.78 42.70 30.13
N ASP A 537 16.26 43.59 29.25
CA ASP A 537 17.51 44.35 29.40
C ASP A 537 17.43 45.31 30.61
N SER A 538 16.23 45.83 30.96
CA SER A 538 15.98 46.57 32.20
C SER A 538 15.74 45.69 33.44
N GLY A 539 15.93 44.38 33.37
CA GLY A 539 15.80 43.43 34.48
C GLY A 539 14.39 43.25 35.06
N LYS A 540 13.33 43.70 34.37
CA LYS A 540 11.93 43.53 34.82
C LYS A 540 11.38 42.15 34.46
N LEU A 541 11.85 41.55 33.38
CA LEU A 541 11.59 40.16 33.04
C LEU A 541 12.71 39.26 33.59
N THR A 542 12.35 38.03 33.93
CA THR A 542 13.28 36.97 34.35
C THR A 542 12.97 35.69 33.60
N SER A 543 13.90 34.74 33.57
CA SER A 543 13.71 33.42 32.93
C SER A 543 12.46 32.66 33.44
N LYS A 544 12.03 32.96 34.67
CA LYS A 544 10.86 32.38 35.35
C LYS A 544 9.56 33.18 35.16
N THR A 545 9.63 34.44 34.70
CA THR A 545 8.44 35.29 34.50
C THR A 545 7.48 34.62 33.52
N ARG A 546 6.18 34.61 33.84
CA ARG A 546 5.18 33.99 32.97
C ARG A 546 4.77 34.96 31.87
N CYS A 547 4.86 34.49 30.63
CA CYS A 547 4.47 35.25 29.45
C CYS A 547 3.38 34.50 28.66
N TRP A 548 2.59 35.26 27.90
CA TRP A 548 1.53 34.75 27.03
C TRP A 548 1.33 35.68 25.83
N ALA A 549 1.00 35.10 24.68
CA ALA A 549 0.57 35.78 23.46
C ALA A 549 -0.55 34.96 22.79
N GLN A 550 -1.24 35.54 21.80
CA GLN A 550 -2.32 34.83 21.11
C GLN A 550 -1.76 33.60 20.37
N GLY A 551 -2.48 32.47 20.39
CA GLY A 551 -1.98 31.19 19.87
C GLY A 551 -1.15 30.35 20.87
N MET A 552 -1.03 30.79 22.13
CA MET A 552 -0.52 29.96 23.22
C MET A 552 -1.67 29.36 24.07
N ASP A 553 -1.62 28.05 24.31
CA ASP A 553 -2.58 27.28 25.13
C ASP A 553 -2.67 27.72 26.60
N GLY A 554 -1.71 28.53 27.07
CA GLY A 554 -1.72 29.13 28.40
C GLY A 554 -0.41 29.84 28.73
N TRP A 555 -0.37 30.48 29.89
CA TRP A 555 0.79 31.19 30.42
C TRP A 555 1.97 30.23 30.67
N ARG A 556 3.11 30.45 30.00
CA ARG A 556 4.33 29.64 30.14
C ARG A 556 5.49 30.49 30.67
N PRO A 557 6.46 29.94 31.44
CA PRO A 557 7.67 30.67 31.82
C PRO A 557 8.47 31.06 30.58
N LEU A 558 9.06 32.25 30.58
CA LEU A 558 9.76 32.85 29.45
C LEU A 558 10.81 31.91 28.84
N GLN A 559 11.61 31.23 29.68
CA GLN A 559 12.62 30.24 29.26
C GLN A 559 12.08 29.00 28.50
N VAL A 560 10.77 28.75 28.52
CA VAL A 560 10.10 27.61 27.85
C VAL A 560 9.50 28.02 26.50
N ILE A 561 9.38 29.32 26.22
CA ILE A 561 8.79 29.85 24.99
C ILE A 561 9.91 30.00 23.94
N PRO A 562 9.90 29.27 22.80
CA PRO A 562 11.05 29.21 21.91
C PRO A 562 11.55 30.57 21.41
N GLN A 563 10.65 31.45 20.94
CA GLN A 563 11.01 32.79 20.46
C GLN A 563 11.74 33.61 21.55
N LEU A 564 11.14 33.74 22.74
CA LEU A 564 11.73 34.50 23.84
C LEU A 564 13.01 33.84 24.37
N LYS A 565 13.05 32.51 24.45
CA LYS A 565 14.25 31.77 24.87
C LYS A 565 15.42 32.00 23.91
N TRP A 566 15.24 31.77 22.61
CA TRP A 566 16.35 31.87 21.65
C TRP A 566 16.76 33.30 21.35
N CYS A 567 15.84 34.28 21.47
CA CYS A 567 16.14 35.67 21.14
C CYS A 567 16.48 36.56 22.34
N LEU A 568 16.26 36.12 23.59
CA LEU A 568 16.58 36.88 24.83
C LEU A 568 17.50 36.12 25.81
N LEU A 569 17.53 34.78 25.81
CA LEU A 569 18.34 33.97 26.75
C LEU A 569 19.55 33.29 26.11
N ALA A 570 19.62 33.21 24.78
CA ALA A 570 20.77 32.62 24.11
C ALA A 570 21.96 33.59 24.12
N SER A 571 23.14 33.08 24.46
CA SER A 571 24.41 33.82 24.47
C SER A 571 25.51 32.97 23.83
N GLY A 572 26.55 33.63 23.31
CA GLY A 572 27.64 33.00 22.56
C GLY A 572 27.50 33.15 21.04
N GLN A 573 28.50 32.68 20.30
CA GLN A 573 28.54 32.76 18.83
C GLN A 573 27.65 31.68 18.20
N ALA A 574 26.74 32.09 17.32
CA ALA A 574 25.88 31.17 16.58
C ALA A 574 26.70 30.33 15.57
N VAL A 575 26.47 29.01 15.55
CA VAL A 575 27.15 28.07 14.65
C VAL A 575 26.55 28.11 13.23
N LEU A 576 25.27 28.44 13.13
CA LEU A 576 24.53 28.72 11.89
C LEU A 576 23.68 29.97 12.12
N ASN A 577 23.43 30.77 11.08
CA ASN A 577 22.39 31.78 11.13
C ASN A 577 20.99 31.14 10.93
N GLU A 578 19.93 31.93 11.11
CA GLU A 578 18.55 31.45 11.05
C GLU A 578 18.16 30.90 9.67
N THR A 579 18.64 31.53 8.59
CA THR A 579 18.40 31.08 7.20
C THR A 579 19.11 29.76 6.90
N ASP A 580 20.37 29.60 7.32
CA ASP A 580 21.13 28.35 7.14
C ASP A 580 20.51 27.20 7.95
N LEU A 581 20.09 27.46 9.19
CA LEU A 581 19.41 26.49 10.04
C LEU A 581 18.06 26.06 9.44
N ALA A 582 17.24 27.02 8.99
CA ALA A 582 15.97 26.72 8.33
C ALA A 582 16.18 25.98 7.00
N THR A 583 17.19 26.35 6.22
CA THR A 583 17.58 25.66 4.98
C THR A 583 18.02 24.23 5.23
N LEU A 584 18.81 23.97 6.28
CA LEU A 584 19.24 22.62 6.67
C LEU A 584 18.05 21.75 7.09
N ILE A 585 17.13 22.29 7.89
CA ILE A 585 15.89 21.61 8.31
C ILE A 585 15.01 21.32 7.09
N LEU A 586 14.78 22.29 6.20
CA LEU A 586 13.97 22.09 4.99
C LEU A 586 14.59 21.04 4.06
N ASN A 587 15.92 21.06 3.83
CA ASN A 587 16.60 20.02 3.05
C ASN A 587 16.44 18.62 3.67
N MET A 588 16.50 18.50 5.01
CA MET A 588 16.24 17.25 5.72
C MET A 588 14.80 16.77 5.49
N LEU A 589 13.80 17.65 5.67
CA LEU A 589 12.38 17.32 5.47
C LEU A 589 12.05 16.94 4.02
N ILE A 590 12.65 17.63 3.03
CA ILE A 590 12.54 17.28 1.61
C ILE A 590 13.12 15.88 1.37
N THR A 591 14.31 15.59 1.90
CA THR A 591 14.97 14.29 1.76
C THR A 591 14.12 13.16 2.35
N MET A 592 13.53 13.37 3.54
CA MET A 592 12.60 12.42 4.16
C MET A 592 11.32 12.22 3.31
N CYS A 593 10.75 13.29 2.75
CA CYS A 593 9.55 13.22 1.91
C CYS A 593 9.81 12.64 0.50
N GLY A 594 11.06 12.66 0.03
CA GLY A 594 11.52 11.98 -1.17
C GLY A 594 11.80 10.49 -0.94
N TYR A 595 12.36 10.13 0.22
CA TYR A 595 12.59 8.72 0.59
C TYR A 595 11.29 7.93 0.78
N PHE A 596 10.23 8.57 1.28
CA PHE A 596 8.89 7.99 1.41
C PHE A 596 7.92 8.60 0.38
N PRO A 597 7.83 8.07 -0.85
CA PRO A 597 6.97 8.62 -1.91
C PRO A 597 5.48 8.45 -1.59
N SER A 598 4.62 9.25 -2.25
CA SER A 598 3.16 9.09 -2.15
C SER A 598 2.59 7.98 -3.05
N ARG A 599 3.45 7.33 -3.86
CA ARG A 599 3.08 6.32 -4.86
C ARG A 599 4.13 5.21 -4.93
N ASP A 600 3.70 4.02 -5.35
CA ASP A 600 4.57 2.86 -5.54
C ASP A 600 5.15 2.76 -6.98
N GLN A 601 5.86 1.66 -7.27
CA GLN A 601 6.50 1.41 -8.56
C GLN A 601 5.49 1.26 -9.72
N ASP A 602 4.27 0.79 -9.43
CA ASP A 602 3.16 0.66 -10.38
C ASP A 602 2.32 1.97 -10.47
N ASN A 603 2.83 3.09 -9.92
CA ASN A 603 2.16 4.40 -9.87
C ASN A 603 0.82 4.40 -9.09
N ALA A 604 0.59 3.39 -8.24
CA ALA A 604 -0.57 3.32 -7.35
C ALA A 604 -0.36 4.19 -6.10
N ILE A 605 -1.41 4.80 -5.57
CA ILE A 605 -1.34 5.78 -4.47
C ILE A 605 -1.18 5.04 -3.14
N ILE A 606 -0.15 5.39 -2.37
CA ILE A 606 0.17 4.74 -1.10
C ILE A 606 -0.79 5.21 0.01
N ARG A 607 -1.37 4.23 0.73
CA ARG A 607 -2.31 4.40 1.84
C ARG A 607 -2.05 3.43 3.00
N PRO A 608 -2.04 3.89 4.27
CA PRO A 608 -2.11 5.29 4.71
C PRO A 608 -0.94 6.15 4.18
N LEU A 609 -1.18 7.44 3.91
CA LEU A 609 -0.15 8.38 3.41
C LEU A 609 1.12 8.34 4.30
N PRO A 610 2.36 8.47 3.77
CA PRO A 610 3.57 8.39 4.58
C PRO A 610 3.57 9.24 5.86
N ARG A 611 4.08 8.68 6.97
CA ARG A 611 4.04 9.26 8.32
C ARG A 611 4.68 10.64 8.38
N VAL A 612 5.80 10.85 7.68
CA VAL A 612 6.43 12.18 7.57
C VAL A 612 5.47 13.19 6.92
N LYS A 613 4.78 12.82 5.85
CA LYS A 613 3.82 13.70 5.16
C LYS A 613 2.57 13.95 6.02
N ARG A 614 2.06 12.93 6.72
CA ARG A 614 0.97 13.08 7.70
C ARG A 614 1.33 14.07 8.81
N LEU A 615 2.52 13.95 9.41
CA LEU A 615 2.99 14.85 10.48
C LEU A 615 3.19 16.28 9.98
N LEU A 616 3.79 16.47 8.79
CA LEU A 616 3.97 17.80 8.20
C LEU A 616 2.66 18.44 7.71
N SER A 617 1.61 17.65 7.53
CA SER A 617 0.26 18.12 7.17
C SER A 617 -0.62 18.47 8.37
N ASP A 618 -0.19 18.17 9.60
CA ASP A 618 -0.97 18.49 10.78
C ASP A 618 -1.03 20.00 11.04
N SER A 619 -2.14 20.42 11.64
CA SER A 619 -2.42 21.75 12.20
C SER A 619 -1.27 22.35 13.03
N THR A 620 -0.46 21.54 13.73
CA THR A 620 0.67 22.02 14.53
C THR A 620 1.97 22.27 13.74
N CYS A 621 2.04 21.85 12.48
CA CYS A 621 3.24 21.96 11.63
C CYS A 621 2.99 22.74 10.34
N LEU A 622 1.93 22.39 9.60
CA LEU A 622 1.66 22.90 8.26
C LEU A 622 1.57 24.43 8.17
N PRO A 623 0.93 25.15 9.12
CA PRO A 623 0.92 26.61 9.09
C PRO A 623 2.31 27.21 9.22
N HIS A 624 3.17 26.68 10.10
CA HIS A 624 4.51 27.22 10.32
C HIS A 624 5.43 26.99 9.12
N ILE A 625 5.34 25.83 8.45
CA ILE A 625 6.03 25.57 7.19
C ILE A 625 5.56 26.55 6.10
N THR A 626 4.25 26.77 6.01
CA THR A 626 3.65 27.67 5.00
C THR A 626 4.04 29.14 5.23
N GLN A 627 4.13 29.57 6.50
CA GLN A 627 4.49 30.95 6.86
C GLN A 627 5.95 31.32 6.54
N LEU A 628 6.85 30.34 6.37
CA LEU A 628 8.23 30.61 5.92
C LEU A 628 8.29 31.29 4.53
N LEU A 629 7.25 31.19 3.72
CA LEU A 629 7.12 31.93 2.46
C LEU A 629 7.15 33.46 2.66
N LEU A 630 6.67 33.94 3.81
CA LEU A 630 6.64 35.37 4.17
C LEU A 630 8.00 35.90 4.68
N THR A 631 9.05 35.08 4.67
CA THR A 631 10.43 35.57 4.80
C THR A 631 10.89 36.31 3.55
N PHE A 632 10.31 35.97 2.39
CA PHE A 632 10.76 36.40 1.06
C PHE A 632 12.22 36.05 0.72
N ASP A 633 12.89 35.21 1.52
CA ASP A 633 14.21 34.69 1.24
C ASP A 633 14.15 33.70 0.06
N PRO A 634 14.94 33.89 -1.02
CA PRO A 634 14.85 33.04 -2.19
C PRO A 634 15.13 31.56 -1.94
N ILE A 635 16.02 31.23 -1.01
CA ILE A 635 16.40 29.84 -0.71
C ILE A 635 15.28 29.20 0.11
N LEU A 636 14.78 29.87 1.14
CA LEU A 636 13.69 29.34 1.97
C LEU A 636 12.39 29.18 1.16
N VAL A 637 12.02 30.16 0.34
CA VAL A 637 10.82 30.11 -0.50
C VAL A 637 10.87 28.93 -1.48
N GLU A 638 12.01 28.73 -2.15
CA GLU A 638 12.21 27.60 -3.07
C GLU A 638 12.06 26.25 -2.36
N LYS A 639 12.74 26.09 -1.21
CA LYS A 639 12.72 24.84 -0.43
C LYS A 639 11.35 24.56 0.16
N VAL A 640 10.61 25.58 0.60
CA VAL A 640 9.23 25.43 1.06
C VAL A 640 8.32 25.01 -0.09
N ALA A 641 8.44 25.60 -1.29
CA ALA A 641 7.64 25.19 -2.45
C ALA A 641 7.91 23.72 -2.85
N ILE A 642 9.17 23.28 -2.85
CA ILE A 642 9.56 21.88 -3.08
C ILE A 642 8.95 20.95 -2.01
N LEU A 643 9.08 21.32 -0.73
CA LEU A 643 8.55 20.53 0.39
C LEU A 643 7.02 20.42 0.33
N LEU A 644 6.32 21.53 0.10
CA LEU A 644 4.86 21.56 0.01
C LEU A 644 4.35 20.73 -1.19
N PHE A 645 5.05 20.72 -2.32
CA PHE A 645 4.75 19.82 -3.43
C PHE A 645 4.86 18.35 -3.01
N HIS A 646 5.98 17.94 -2.39
CA HIS A 646 6.16 16.56 -1.94
C HIS A 646 5.18 16.13 -0.84
N VAL A 647 4.80 17.04 0.08
CA VAL A 647 3.86 16.77 1.17
C VAL A 647 2.41 16.70 0.66
N MET A 648 2.03 17.55 -0.30
CA MET A 648 0.66 17.61 -0.82
C MET A 648 0.37 16.64 -1.97
N GLN A 649 1.40 16.00 -2.55
CA GLN A 649 1.24 14.95 -3.55
C GLN A 649 0.34 13.81 -3.03
N ASP A 650 -0.83 13.67 -3.65
CA ASP A 650 -1.88 12.68 -3.35
C ASP A 650 -2.35 12.69 -1.88
N ASN A 651 -2.30 13.87 -1.25
CA ASN A 651 -2.64 14.09 0.16
C ASN A 651 -4.13 14.41 0.35
N PRO A 652 -4.87 13.68 1.21
CA PRO A 652 -6.29 13.95 1.50
C PRO A 652 -6.60 15.36 2.03
N GLN A 653 -5.63 16.09 2.59
CA GLN A 653 -5.83 17.46 3.08
C GLN A 653 -5.70 18.53 1.99
N LEU A 654 -5.19 18.19 0.81
CA LEU A 654 -4.97 19.15 -0.30
C LEU A 654 -6.22 20.00 -0.63
N PRO A 655 -7.47 19.48 -0.64
CA PRO A 655 -8.64 20.30 -0.95
C PRO A 655 -8.95 21.39 0.08
N ARG A 656 -8.40 21.31 1.29
CA ARG A 656 -8.53 22.33 2.34
C ARG A 656 -7.27 23.20 2.48
N PHE A 657 -6.23 22.95 1.68
CA PHE A 657 -4.93 23.59 1.89
C PHE A 657 -4.95 25.11 1.64
N TYR A 658 -5.88 25.63 0.83
CA TYR A 658 -6.10 27.07 0.67
C TYR A 658 -6.31 27.82 2.00
N LEU A 659 -6.87 27.16 3.02
CA LEU A 659 -7.10 27.74 4.36
C LEU A 659 -5.81 28.13 5.09
N SER A 660 -4.64 27.63 4.65
CA SER A 660 -3.33 27.99 5.20
C SER A 660 -2.83 29.38 4.78
N GLY A 661 -3.44 30.00 3.77
CA GLY A 661 -2.93 31.22 3.14
C GLY A 661 -1.83 31.00 2.10
N VAL A 662 -1.40 29.74 1.85
CA VAL A 662 -0.30 29.39 0.92
C VAL A 662 -0.36 30.12 -0.43
N PHE A 663 -1.53 30.18 -1.07
CA PHE A 663 -1.69 30.83 -2.37
C PHE A 663 -1.52 32.35 -2.31
N PHE A 664 -1.79 32.99 -1.18
CA PHE A 664 -1.53 34.41 -0.99
C PHE A 664 -0.02 34.65 -0.72
N PHE A 665 0.59 33.85 0.16
CA PHE A 665 1.99 34.03 0.53
C PHE A 665 2.95 33.73 -0.65
N ILE A 666 2.67 32.69 -1.44
CA ILE A 666 3.42 32.37 -2.66
C ILE A 666 3.30 33.50 -3.69
N MET A 667 2.10 34.02 -3.94
CA MET A 667 1.89 35.01 -5.01
C MET A 667 2.43 36.40 -4.66
N MET A 668 2.73 36.68 -3.39
CA MET A 668 3.51 37.86 -2.98
C MET A 668 5.01 37.77 -3.32
N TYR A 669 5.53 36.62 -3.72
CA TYR A 669 6.97 36.44 -3.92
C TYR A 669 7.51 37.20 -5.15
N THR A 670 8.51 38.05 -4.91
CA THR A 670 9.10 38.98 -5.88
C THR A 670 10.31 38.42 -6.65
N GLY A 671 10.96 37.38 -6.15
CA GLY A 671 12.15 36.80 -6.77
C GLY A 671 11.90 36.04 -8.07
N SER A 672 12.98 35.48 -8.63
CA SER A 672 13.03 34.87 -9.97
C SER A 672 13.09 33.34 -9.99
N ASN A 673 13.42 32.66 -8.89
CA ASN A 673 13.42 31.19 -8.79
C ASN A 673 12.01 30.60 -8.58
N VAL A 674 11.05 31.05 -9.40
CA VAL A 674 9.63 30.68 -9.29
C VAL A 674 9.29 29.30 -9.85
N LEU A 675 10.25 28.53 -10.38
CA LEU A 675 9.94 27.26 -11.03
C LEU A 675 9.34 26.21 -10.07
N PRO A 676 9.85 25.99 -8.84
CA PRO A 676 9.19 25.10 -7.89
C PRO A 676 7.83 25.62 -7.42
N ILE A 677 7.66 26.95 -7.36
CA ILE A 677 6.36 27.60 -7.15
C ILE A 677 5.40 27.22 -8.28
N ALA A 678 5.77 27.38 -9.54
CA ALA A 678 4.93 27.04 -10.69
C ALA A 678 4.54 25.56 -10.70
N ARG A 679 5.49 24.65 -10.38
CA ARG A 679 5.23 23.21 -10.24
C ARG A 679 4.25 22.89 -9.13
N PHE A 680 4.35 23.56 -7.97
CA PHE A 680 3.38 23.45 -6.88
C PHE A 680 2.00 24.00 -7.28
N LEU A 681 1.94 25.22 -7.84
CA LEU A 681 0.69 25.87 -8.22
C LEU A 681 -0.07 25.05 -9.26
N LYS A 682 0.61 24.60 -10.33
CA LYS A 682 0.10 23.68 -11.35
C LYS A 682 -0.55 22.42 -10.75
N TYR A 683 0.08 21.84 -9.73
CA TYR A 683 -0.46 20.64 -9.08
C TYR A 683 -1.67 20.93 -8.18
N ALA A 684 -1.77 22.11 -7.58
CA ALA A 684 -2.67 22.38 -6.45
C ALA A 684 -3.87 23.30 -6.75
N HIS A 685 -3.76 24.24 -7.69
CA HIS A 685 -4.69 25.39 -7.82
C HIS A 685 -6.15 25.02 -8.15
N THR A 686 -6.36 23.96 -8.94
CA THR A 686 -7.67 23.43 -9.34
C THR A 686 -8.25 22.37 -8.40
N LYS A 687 -7.49 21.94 -7.38
CA LYS A 687 -7.86 20.87 -6.45
C LYS A 687 -8.44 21.37 -5.12
N GLN A 688 -8.72 22.67 -5.01
CA GLN A 688 -9.19 23.32 -3.78
C GLN A 688 -10.72 23.29 -3.64
N ALA A 689 -11.23 22.94 -2.47
CA ALA A 689 -12.65 22.89 -2.11
C ALA A 689 -13.11 24.20 -1.44
N PHE A 690 -13.01 25.32 -2.17
CA PHE A 690 -13.41 26.66 -1.73
C PHE A 690 -14.80 27.10 -2.24
N LYS A 691 -15.48 26.24 -3.01
CA LYS A 691 -16.85 26.40 -3.51
C LYS A 691 -17.61 25.07 -3.40
N SER A 692 -18.95 25.12 -3.39
CA SER A 692 -19.80 23.92 -3.46
C SER A 692 -19.63 23.19 -4.80
N GLU A 693 -19.79 21.88 -4.81
CA GLU A 693 -19.70 21.07 -6.04
C GLU A 693 -20.82 21.39 -7.03
N GLU A 694 -22.00 21.75 -6.52
CA GLU A 694 -23.17 22.19 -7.32
C GLU A 694 -22.91 23.50 -8.08
N THR A 695 -21.88 24.27 -7.69
CA THR A 695 -21.49 25.55 -8.31
C THR A 695 -20.24 25.43 -9.18
N LYS A 696 -19.81 24.20 -9.53
CA LYS A 696 -18.69 23.97 -10.45
C LYS A 696 -19.11 24.23 -11.91
N SER A 697 -18.93 25.47 -12.34
CA SER A 697 -18.91 25.84 -13.76
C SER A 697 -17.87 25.04 -14.55
N GLN A 698 -18.06 24.93 -15.87
CA GLN A 698 -17.03 24.41 -16.79
C GLN A 698 -15.78 25.31 -16.81
N ASP A 699 -15.99 26.62 -16.65
CA ASP A 699 -14.97 27.67 -16.52
C ASP A 699 -13.89 27.34 -15.47
N ILE A 700 -12.63 27.40 -15.91
CA ILE A 700 -11.41 27.11 -15.16
C ILE A 700 -11.05 28.18 -14.12
N VAL A 701 -11.36 29.46 -14.37
CA VAL A 701 -11.12 30.58 -13.44
C VAL A 701 -11.91 30.35 -12.16
N GLN A 702 -13.19 29.98 -12.33
CA GLN A 702 -14.08 29.69 -11.21
C GLN A 702 -13.71 28.40 -10.45
N ARG A 703 -13.04 27.44 -11.09
CA ARG A 703 -12.48 26.22 -10.45
C ARG A 703 -11.14 26.45 -9.76
N SER A 704 -10.39 27.48 -10.13
CA SER A 704 -9.06 27.77 -9.59
C SER A 704 -9.13 28.71 -8.39
N ILE A 705 -8.44 28.38 -7.29
CA ILE A 705 -8.28 29.30 -6.15
C ILE A 705 -7.59 30.62 -6.56
N LEU A 706 -6.76 30.57 -7.61
CA LEU A 706 -6.07 31.74 -8.14
C LEU A 706 -6.95 32.65 -9.00
N GLY A 707 -8.19 32.25 -9.36
CA GLY A 707 -9.09 33.03 -10.22
C GLY A 707 -9.64 34.32 -9.60
N HIS A 708 -9.34 34.61 -8.33
CA HIS A 708 -9.59 35.90 -7.69
C HIS A 708 -8.33 36.79 -7.65
N VAL A 709 -7.16 36.22 -7.98
CA VAL A 709 -5.84 36.85 -7.81
C VAL A 709 -5.18 37.12 -9.17
N LEU A 710 -5.23 36.16 -10.09
CA LEU A 710 -4.66 36.25 -11.43
C LEU A 710 -5.74 36.54 -12.48
N PRO A 711 -5.38 37.19 -13.61
CA PRO A 711 -6.24 37.26 -14.79
C PRO A 711 -6.61 35.86 -15.31
N GLU A 712 -7.78 35.76 -15.94
CA GLU A 712 -8.28 34.53 -16.57
C GLU A 712 -7.23 33.88 -17.48
N ALA A 713 -6.62 34.67 -18.38
CA ALA A 713 -5.56 34.21 -19.27
C ALA A 713 -4.40 33.52 -18.53
N MET A 714 -3.96 34.06 -17.38
CA MET A 714 -2.87 33.48 -16.59
C MET A 714 -3.29 32.18 -15.88
N VAL A 715 -4.57 32.03 -15.53
CA VAL A 715 -5.12 30.77 -15.00
C VAL A 715 -5.24 29.71 -16.10
N CYS A 716 -5.73 30.10 -17.29
CA CYS A 716 -5.75 29.23 -18.47
C CYS A 716 -4.32 28.82 -18.88
N TYR A 717 -3.35 29.74 -18.84
CA TYR A 717 -1.95 29.44 -19.17
C TYR A 717 -1.34 28.45 -18.17
N LEU A 718 -1.65 28.59 -16.87
CA LEU A 718 -1.23 27.62 -15.84
C LEU A 718 -1.85 26.23 -16.05
N GLU A 719 -3.15 26.12 -16.39
CA GLU A 719 -3.79 24.81 -16.65
C GLU A 719 -3.26 24.18 -17.97
N ASN A 720 -3.01 24.96 -19.02
CA ASN A 720 -2.74 24.46 -20.37
C ASN A 720 -1.25 24.29 -20.75
N TYR A 721 -0.30 24.82 -19.96
CA TYR A 721 1.14 24.73 -20.27
C TYR A 721 1.98 24.15 -19.12
N GLU A 722 3.21 23.74 -19.45
CA GLU A 722 4.16 23.25 -18.45
C GLU A 722 4.65 24.35 -17.49
N PRO A 723 4.99 24.02 -16.23
CA PRO A 723 5.42 24.98 -15.21
C PRO A 723 6.57 25.90 -15.62
N GLU A 724 7.47 25.42 -16.47
CA GLU A 724 8.59 26.17 -17.03
C GLU A 724 8.11 27.36 -17.87
N LYS A 725 7.09 27.17 -18.71
CA LYS A 725 6.48 28.25 -19.52
C LYS A 725 5.67 29.22 -18.68
N PHE A 726 4.96 28.73 -17.67
CA PHE A 726 4.27 29.63 -16.72
C PHE A 726 5.28 30.49 -15.94
N SER A 727 6.43 29.91 -15.58
CA SER A 727 7.52 30.64 -14.92
C SER A 727 8.11 31.74 -15.81
N GLU A 728 8.27 31.46 -17.10
CA GLU A 728 8.70 32.44 -18.11
C GLU A 728 7.72 33.61 -18.21
N ILE A 729 6.42 33.34 -18.40
CA ILE A 729 5.41 34.41 -18.52
C ILE A 729 5.26 35.20 -17.22
N PHE A 730 5.20 34.54 -16.05
CA PHE A 730 4.98 35.21 -14.77
C PHE A 730 6.10 36.21 -14.40
N LEU A 731 7.32 36.01 -14.90
CA LEU A 731 8.47 36.88 -14.66
C LEU A 731 8.71 37.97 -15.72
N GLY A 732 8.22 37.78 -16.95
CA GLY A 732 8.47 38.69 -18.07
C GLY A 732 7.32 39.66 -18.36
N GLU A 733 7.41 40.29 -19.53
CA GLU A 733 6.35 41.15 -20.08
C GLU A 733 5.87 40.55 -21.39
N PHE A 734 4.56 40.25 -21.44
CA PHE A 734 3.92 39.53 -22.53
C PHE A 734 2.69 40.31 -22.96
N ASP A 735 2.59 40.57 -24.26
CA ASP A 735 1.49 41.28 -24.89
C ASP A 735 1.21 40.59 -26.22
N THR A 736 0.36 39.57 -26.15
CA THR A 736 0.16 38.53 -27.18
C THR A 736 -1.29 38.05 -27.21
N PRO A 737 -1.75 37.38 -28.28
CA PRO A 737 -3.09 36.80 -28.35
C PRO A 737 -3.44 35.84 -27.20
N GLU A 738 -2.49 35.09 -26.63
CA GLU A 738 -2.75 34.16 -25.51
C GLU A 738 -2.55 34.77 -24.11
N ALA A 739 -1.67 35.77 -23.99
CA ALA A 739 -1.29 36.35 -22.69
C ALA A 739 -0.99 37.84 -22.79
N ILE A 740 -1.64 38.61 -21.91
CA ILE A 740 -1.35 40.01 -21.58
C ILE A 740 -0.98 40.03 -20.10
N TRP A 741 0.29 40.27 -19.79
CA TRP A 741 0.86 40.28 -18.45
C TRP A 741 2.09 41.19 -18.40
N SER A 742 2.21 42.03 -17.37
CA SER A 742 3.31 42.98 -17.21
C SER A 742 3.83 43.04 -15.78
N ASN A 743 5.01 43.64 -15.59
CA ASN A 743 5.54 43.93 -14.26
C ASN A 743 4.62 44.85 -13.44
N GLU A 744 3.86 45.75 -14.09
CA GLU A 744 2.86 46.58 -13.42
C GLU A 744 1.67 45.74 -12.91
N MET A 745 1.18 44.78 -13.71
CA MET A 745 0.12 43.86 -13.30
C MET A 745 0.59 42.95 -12.15
N ARG A 746 1.81 42.38 -12.24
CA ARG A 746 2.41 41.60 -11.14
C ARG A 746 2.55 42.45 -9.88
N ARG A 747 2.98 43.71 -9.99
CA ARG A 747 3.11 44.63 -8.86
C ARG A 747 1.74 44.95 -8.22
N LEU A 748 0.73 45.29 -9.03
CA LEU A 748 -0.63 45.55 -8.57
C LEU A 748 -1.19 44.35 -7.79
N MET A 749 -1.00 43.13 -8.31
CA MET A 749 -1.38 41.89 -7.64
C MET A 749 -0.72 41.78 -6.25
N ILE A 750 0.60 41.98 -6.15
CA ILE A 750 1.34 41.91 -4.89
C ILE A 750 0.88 42.98 -3.91
N GLU A 751 0.64 44.22 -4.37
CA GLU A 751 0.14 45.32 -3.52
C GLU A 751 -1.27 45.04 -2.96
N LYS A 752 -2.16 44.40 -3.74
CA LYS A 752 -3.49 43.99 -3.27
C LYS A 752 -3.44 42.84 -2.26
N ILE A 753 -2.58 41.84 -2.46
CA ILE A 753 -2.40 40.75 -1.48
C ILE A 753 -1.73 41.28 -0.21
N ALA A 754 -0.75 42.18 -0.32
CA ALA A 754 -0.12 42.84 0.82
C ALA A 754 -1.14 43.59 1.68
N ALA A 755 -2.07 44.33 1.07
CA ALA A 755 -3.16 44.99 1.76
C ALA A 755 -4.13 43.99 2.44
N HIS A 756 -4.41 42.85 1.79
CA HIS A 756 -5.24 41.76 2.36
C HIS A 756 -4.59 41.04 3.55
N LEU A 757 -3.27 41.10 3.67
CA LEU A 757 -2.48 40.50 4.77
C LEU A 757 -1.88 41.53 5.74
N ALA A 758 -2.28 42.80 5.65
CA ALA A 758 -1.73 43.90 6.46
C ALA A 758 -1.95 43.69 7.97
N ASP A 759 -3.11 43.17 8.37
CA ASP A 759 -3.44 42.86 9.77
C ASP A 759 -2.69 41.62 10.30
N PHE A 760 -1.97 40.87 9.46
CA PHE A 760 -1.39 39.57 9.81
C PHE A 760 0.14 39.56 9.80
N THR A 761 0.79 40.14 8.79
CA THR A 761 2.25 40.06 8.66
C THR A 761 3.03 40.76 9.80
N PRO A 762 2.61 41.90 10.36
CA PRO A 762 3.31 42.53 11.49
C PRO A 762 3.11 41.76 12.80
N ARG A 763 1.91 41.21 13.01
CA ARG A 763 1.59 40.34 14.16
C ARG A 763 2.46 39.09 14.18
N LEU A 764 2.68 38.47 13.02
CA LEU A 764 3.56 37.31 12.86
C LEU A 764 5.04 37.64 13.19
N GLN A 765 5.50 38.85 12.88
CA GLN A 765 6.85 39.31 13.26
C GLN A 765 6.99 39.49 14.78
N SER A 766 5.97 40.01 15.47
CA SER A 766 5.99 40.08 16.94
C SER A 766 5.83 38.71 17.60
N ASN A 767 5.01 37.81 17.03
CA ASN A 767 4.63 36.53 17.60
C ASN A 767 4.68 35.44 16.52
N THR A 768 5.75 34.64 16.48
CA THR A 768 5.94 33.59 15.47
C THR A 768 4.99 32.38 15.64
N ARG A 769 4.12 32.42 16.65
CA ARG A 769 3.01 31.49 16.88
C ARG A 769 1.63 32.05 16.52
N ALA A 770 1.56 33.28 15.99
CA ALA A 770 0.35 33.74 15.30
C ALA A 770 0.00 32.74 14.17
N LEU A 771 -1.29 32.53 13.93
CA LEU A 771 -1.78 31.64 12.87
C LEU A 771 -2.67 32.46 11.94
N TYR A 772 -2.44 32.32 10.63
CA TYR A 772 -3.29 32.94 9.63
C TYR A 772 -4.72 32.39 9.72
N GLN A 773 -5.71 33.28 9.62
CA GLN A 773 -7.12 32.94 9.52
C GLN A 773 -7.59 33.28 8.11
N TYR A 774 -8.01 32.26 7.35
CA TYR A 774 -8.37 32.44 5.95
C TYR A 774 -9.61 33.32 5.80
N CYS A 775 -9.42 34.43 5.07
CA CYS A 775 -10.46 35.28 4.53
C CYS A 775 -10.35 35.27 2.99
N PRO A 776 -11.46 35.09 2.24
CA PRO A 776 -11.45 35.23 0.79
C PRO A 776 -11.01 36.65 0.38
N ILE A 777 -10.09 36.73 -0.59
CA ILE A 777 -9.69 38.00 -1.19
C ILE A 777 -10.76 38.45 -2.21
N PRO A 778 -11.14 39.75 -2.27
CA PRO A 778 -11.91 40.28 -3.38
C PRO A 778 -11.18 40.08 -4.72
N VAL A 779 -11.93 39.97 -5.82
CA VAL A 779 -11.35 39.81 -7.16
C VAL A 779 -10.45 41.02 -7.50
N ILE A 780 -9.21 40.74 -7.89
CA ILE A 780 -8.27 41.76 -8.35
C ILE A 780 -8.63 42.16 -9.78
N ASN A 781 -9.21 43.34 -9.93
CA ASN A 781 -9.44 43.96 -11.23
C ASN A 781 -8.13 44.58 -11.76
N TYR A 782 -7.84 44.36 -13.04
CA TYR A 782 -6.64 44.84 -13.73
C TYR A 782 -7.02 45.92 -14.76
N PRO A 783 -6.68 47.21 -14.54
CA PRO A 783 -7.04 48.31 -15.46
C PRO A 783 -6.55 48.10 -16.89
N GLN A 784 -5.43 47.39 -17.06
CA GLN A 784 -4.83 47.03 -18.36
C GLN A 784 -5.75 46.14 -19.21
N LEU A 785 -6.73 45.45 -18.59
CA LEU A 785 -7.62 44.49 -19.27
C LEU A 785 -9.07 44.99 -19.39
N GLU A 786 -9.43 46.17 -18.87
CA GLU A 786 -10.83 46.68 -18.86
C GLU A 786 -11.44 46.84 -20.26
N ASN A 787 -10.62 46.93 -21.31
CA ASN A 787 -11.03 47.06 -22.70
C ASN A 787 -10.63 45.85 -23.57
N GLU A 788 -10.17 44.76 -22.96
CA GLU A 788 -9.76 43.54 -23.64
C GLU A 788 -10.83 42.45 -23.48
N LEU A 789 -11.28 41.88 -24.60
CA LEU A 789 -12.26 40.78 -24.57
C LEU A 789 -11.54 39.44 -24.75
N PHE A 790 -11.51 38.65 -23.68
CA PHE A 790 -10.96 37.31 -23.65
C PHE A 790 -12.02 36.26 -24.02
N CYS A 791 -11.61 35.20 -24.71
CA CYS A 791 -12.47 34.10 -25.12
C CYS A 791 -11.69 32.78 -25.14
N ASN A 792 -12.09 31.83 -24.30
CA ASN A 792 -11.45 30.52 -24.09
C ASN A 792 -9.97 30.60 -23.64
N ILE A 793 -9.06 30.84 -24.59
CA ILE A 793 -7.62 31.04 -24.32
C ILE A 793 -7.03 32.26 -25.06
N TYR A 794 -7.85 33.07 -25.74
CA TYR A 794 -7.38 34.16 -26.61
C TYR A 794 -8.03 35.52 -26.31
N TYR A 795 -7.23 36.59 -26.29
CA TYR A 795 -7.68 37.98 -26.35
C TYR A 795 -8.05 38.33 -27.80
N LEU A 796 -9.35 38.48 -28.08
CA LEU A 796 -9.83 38.59 -29.47
C LEU A 796 -9.33 39.83 -30.21
N LYS A 797 -9.13 40.95 -29.51
CA LYS A 797 -8.53 42.17 -30.09
C LYS A 797 -7.11 41.93 -30.60
N HIS A 798 -6.32 41.15 -29.86
CA HIS A 798 -4.95 40.82 -30.22
C HIS A 798 -4.90 39.69 -31.27
N LEU A 799 -5.78 38.68 -31.18
CA LEU A 799 -5.91 37.63 -32.19
C LEU A 799 -6.34 38.17 -33.58
N CYS A 800 -7.12 39.25 -33.61
CA CYS A 800 -7.51 39.94 -34.84
C CYS A 800 -6.44 40.91 -35.41
N ASP A 801 -5.40 41.24 -34.66
CA ASP A 801 -4.29 42.09 -35.15
C ASP A 801 -3.30 41.26 -35.98
N THR A 802 -3.74 40.91 -37.19
CA THR A 802 -2.95 40.17 -38.19
C THR A 802 -1.74 40.95 -38.73
N LEU A 803 -1.59 42.25 -38.41
CA LEU A 803 -0.39 43.02 -38.75
C LEU A 803 0.72 42.81 -37.70
N ARG A 804 0.33 42.70 -36.42
CA ARG A 804 1.25 42.45 -35.30
C ARG A 804 1.50 40.95 -35.05
N PHE A 805 0.50 40.12 -35.29
CA PHE A 805 0.52 38.66 -35.07
C PHE A 805 0.06 37.89 -36.33
N PRO A 806 0.82 37.95 -37.44
CA PRO A 806 0.51 37.16 -38.63
C PRO A 806 0.54 35.66 -38.32
N ASP A 807 -0.44 34.93 -38.86
CA ASP A 807 -0.58 33.47 -38.79
C ASP A 807 -0.47 32.86 -37.37
N TRP A 808 -1.01 33.54 -36.34
CA TRP A 808 -1.00 33.03 -34.97
C TRP A 808 -1.72 31.67 -34.84
N PRO A 809 -1.10 30.64 -34.23
CA PRO A 809 -1.67 29.30 -34.18
C PRO A 809 -2.87 29.21 -33.22
N ILE A 810 -4.04 28.88 -33.77
CA ILE A 810 -5.22 28.52 -32.98
C ILE A 810 -5.13 27.04 -32.60
N LYS A 811 -5.24 26.75 -31.30
CA LYS A 811 -5.29 25.38 -30.77
C LYS A 811 -6.73 24.90 -30.65
N ASP A 812 -6.96 23.65 -31.07
CA ASP A 812 -8.27 22.97 -31.03
C ASP A 812 -9.42 23.86 -31.60
N PRO A 813 -9.33 24.24 -32.89
CA PRO A 813 -10.17 25.27 -33.53
C PRO A 813 -11.58 24.80 -33.93
#